data_AF-A0A6L7YYP3-F1
#
_entry.id   AF-A0A6L7YYP3-F1
#
_cell.length_a   1.000
_cell.length_b   1.000
_cell.length_c   1.000
_cell.angle_alpha   90.00
_cell.angle_beta   90.00
_cell.angle_gamma   90.00
#
_symmetry.space_group_name_H-M   'P 1'
#
loop_
_entity.id
_entity.type
_entity.pdbx_description
1 polymer ?
#
loop_
_entity_poly.entity_id
_entity_poly.type
_entity_poly.pdbx_seq_one_letter_code
_entity_poly.pdbx_strand_id
1 'polypeptide(L)'
;MSRGRLVSALCVAGGVMHAALAPVSGSVAHGLPPQPGTAAEAARQGQAEDPYERGQAFISAGNPEAALILWVAVQDSLWDAGAEDPRIAVAFIETVVEHGFDDYREVASLIFERAFSGRAAASEKGRSEILAEGRRTLALTDSASADSWLEAGEEDPGLLARAIKRFWIERDPTPTTPLNERLFEHWERIVHARRNYIYNYSSAYRTDDRGVFYVKYGEPDRITAGTLSISSFDQRRLGVSIGDMVAVDLNPRYEIWRYANIEPPAFTYFLFGNVDQTGPFEYVKGLDQIIGPSARTRRVNGMRSQYYLEYFYYIELSKMGGPYGNRLAELERLWGEVRQPPEGVLEARSAQFALDDTWEAQRPKPPAHSDFDDSRKSAFSAQVARTLVGQDPRVLVLAVSSPLWKPAVDRREIREGISLAQFSAVHTVIARDRGLNELVRAAMVEVDIEGNVSMLEMRHASQFGHMTVAAEHVVEGQDLEDAEDVGVLPGHRHFALAPPLRRDAVQFELSDLIVGISPESIIGVDSLPLPVHPATRFWRADPVRVYLEIYHPTGVADGEIGNYDLRVLVAPYTGAATPEQLARPDAGGRAAIEVEIESEAPTGRHYFDLDLRNERPGPLQLVVQVTDRATGVSRVRAIPIALLAN
;
A
#
# COMPACT_ATOMS: atom_id res chain seq x y z
N MET A 1 -3.94 46.06 11.08
CA MET A 1 -2.71 46.22 10.28
C MET A 1 -2.28 44.85 9.79
N SER A 2 -3.05 44.22 8.89
CA SER A 2 -2.93 44.28 7.42
C SER A 2 -1.57 43.81 6.89
N ARG A 3 -1.43 42.50 6.72
CA ARG A 3 -0.59 41.91 5.65
C ARG A 3 -1.45 40.90 4.90
N GLY A 4 -2.01 41.34 3.78
CA GLY A 4 -2.66 40.45 2.82
C GLY A 4 -1.60 39.63 2.09
N ARG A 5 -1.85 38.33 1.94
CA ARG A 5 -1.13 37.49 0.99
C ARG A 5 -1.90 37.50 -0.33
N LEU A 6 -1.18 37.87 -1.39
CA LEU A 6 -1.62 37.85 -2.77
C LEU A 6 -1.81 36.40 -3.22
N VAL A 7 -3.03 36.11 -3.69
CA VAL A 7 -3.30 35.10 -4.70
C VAL A 7 -2.49 35.45 -5.95
N SER A 8 -1.66 34.54 -6.46
CA SER A 8 -1.20 34.57 -7.84
C SER A 8 -0.80 33.19 -8.33
N ALA A 9 -1.45 32.80 -9.42
CA ALA A 9 -1.23 31.63 -10.24
C ALA A 9 0.21 31.53 -10.76
N LEU A 10 0.71 30.30 -10.94
CA LEU A 10 1.78 30.03 -11.90
C LEU A 10 1.56 28.67 -12.58
N CYS A 11 1.19 28.73 -13.86
CA CYS A 11 1.41 27.67 -14.83
C CYS A 11 2.90 27.54 -15.14
N VAL A 12 3.35 26.28 -15.28
CA VAL A 12 4.39 25.75 -16.17
C VAL A 12 5.47 26.73 -16.66
N ALA A 13 6.66 26.63 -16.07
CA ALA A 13 7.94 26.60 -16.79
C ALA A 13 9.03 26.14 -15.79
N GLY A 14 9.94 25.28 -16.24
CA GLY A 14 11.01 24.73 -15.39
C GLY A 14 11.82 25.81 -14.67
N GLY A 15 12.08 25.58 -13.38
CA GLY A 15 12.86 26.49 -12.55
C GLY A 15 13.10 25.85 -11.18
N VAL A 16 14.35 25.45 -10.97
CA VAL A 16 14.92 24.90 -9.74
C VAL A 16 14.65 25.82 -8.54
N MET A 17 14.12 25.29 -7.44
CA MET A 17 14.06 26.02 -6.15
C MET A 17 15.46 26.10 -5.54
N HIS A 18 16.01 27.32 -5.46
CA HIS A 18 17.11 27.63 -4.56
C HIS A 18 16.57 27.85 -3.14
N ALA A 19 16.86 26.93 -2.22
CA ALA A 19 16.79 27.19 -0.79
C ALA A 19 18.06 27.96 -0.38
N ALA A 20 17.92 29.26 -0.08
CA ALA A 20 19.02 30.10 0.37
C ALA A 20 19.28 29.89 1.87
N LEU A 21 20.35 29.17 2.21
CA LEU A 21 20.93 29.17 3.56
C LEU A 21 21.88 30.36 3.72
N ALA A 22 21.69 31.16 4.78
CA ALA A 22 22.51 32.31 5.12
C ALA A 22 23.90 31.89 5.65
N PRO A 23 25.00 32.60 5.31
CA PRO A 23 26.33 32.20 5.76
C PRO A 23 26.66 32.74 7.16
N VAL A 24 27.03 31.83 8.07
CA VAL A 24 27.70 32.14 9.33
C VAL A 24 29.18 32.44 9.04
N SER A 25 29.65 33.59 9.49
CA SER A 25 31.02 34.08 9.28
C SER A 25 31.97 33.55 10.36
N GLY A 26 33.00 32.80 9.94
CA GLY A 26 34.10 32.33 10.79
C GLY A 26 35.46 32.58 10.13
N SER A 27 36.31 33.33 10.83
CA SER A 27 37.63 33.82 10.45
C SER A 27 38.63 32.71 10.04
N VAL A 28 39.28 32.84 8.87
CA VAL A 28 40.40 31.99 8.41
C VAL A 28 41.74 32.73 8.61
N ALA A 29 42.67 32.08 9.30
CA ALA A 29 44.06 32.52 9.44
C ALA A 29 44.90 32.13 8.20
N HIS A 30 45.81 33.02 7.82
CA HIS A 30 46.73 32.89 6.68
C HIS A 30 47.75 31.75 6.80
N GLY A 31 47.94 30.99 5.71
CA GLY A 31 49.07 30.09 5.48
C GLY A 31 49.44 30.05 3.98
N LEU A 32 50.74 30.10 3.68
CA LEU A 32 51.38 30.24 2.35
C LEU A 32 51.06 29.12 1.33
N PRO A 33 51.21 29.35 0.01
CA PRO A 33 50.81 28.40 -1.03
C PRO A 33 51.86 27.30 -1.31
N PRO A 34 51.47 26.07 -1.71
CA PRO A 34 52.40 25.01 -2.09
C PRO A 34 52.81 25.08 -3.57
N GLN A 35 53.93 24.41 -3.90
CA GLN A 35 54.65 24.50 -5.18
C GLN A 35 53.98 23.78 -6.38
N PRO A 36 54.31 24.15 -7.65
CA PRO A 36 53.54 23.80 -8.85
C PRO A 36 53.69 22.35 -9.38
N GLY A 37 54.29 21.44 -8.63
CA GLY A 37 54.58 20.07 -9.07
C GLY A 37 53.59 18.99 -8.59
N THR A 38 52.84 19.26 -7.53
CA THR A 38 51.92 18.28 -6.89
C THR A 38 50.47 18.40 -7.37
N ALA A 39 50.10 19.52 -8.00
CA ALA A 39 48.74 19.76 -8.48
C ALA A 39 48.35 18.85 -9.67
N ALA A 40 49.31 18.46 -10.52
CA ALA A 40 49.03 17.60 -11.67
C ALA A 40 48.90 16.11 -11.31
N GLU A 41 49.56 15.66 -10.24
CA GLU A 41 49.37 14.30 -9.68
C GLU A 41 48.13 14.24 -8.77
N ALA A 42 47.85 15.29 -7.99
CA ALA A 42 46.59 15.42 -7.24
C ALA A 42 45.36 15.52 -8.19
N ALA A 43 45.50 16.20 -9.33
CA ALA A 43 44.44 16.26 -10.35
C ALA A 43 44.25 14.94 -11.11
N ARG A 44 45.21 14.02 -11.07
CA ARG A 44 45.06 12.64 -11.58
C ARG A 44 44.56 11.65 -10.53
N GLN A 45 44.69 11.97 -9.24
CA GLN A 45 44.18 11.18 -8.12
C GLN A 45 42.74 11.54 -7.72
N GLY A 46 42.20 12.66 -8.20
CA GLY A 46 40.78 13.02 -8.08
C GLY A 46 39.91 12.34 -9.15
N GLN A 47 39.79 11.01 -9.11
CA GLN A 47 38.54 10.40 -9.58
C GLN A 47 37.44 11.00 -8.71
N ALA A 48 36.41 11.63 -9.30
CA ALA A 48 35.29 12.17 -8.56
C ALA A 48 34.77 11.11 -7.59
N GLU A 49 35.00 11.29 -6.29
CA GLU A 49 34.60 10.33 -5.25
C GLU A 49 33.10 10.09 -5.36
N ASP A 50 32.68 8.82 -5.33
CA ASP A 50 31.28 8.42 -5.36
C ASP A 50 30.54 9.13 -4.19
N PRO A 51 29.54 10.00 -4.47
CA PRO A 51 28.85 10.75 -3.42
C PRO A 51 28.22 9.88 -2.34
N TYR A 52 27.77 8.67 -2.71
CA TYR A 52 27.28 7.69 -1.76
C TYR A 52 28.38 7.26 -0.78
N GLU A 53 29.54 6.83 -1.28
CA GLU A 53 30.66 6.35 -0.47
C GLU A 53 31.20 7.44 0.46
N ARG A 54 31.26 8.68 -0.04
CA ARG A 54 31.68 9.84 0.77
C ARG A 54 30.68 10.18 1.89
N GLY A 55 29.37 10.05 1.64
CA GLY A 55 28.36 10.19 2.69
C GLY A 55 28.46 9.10 3.76
N GLN A 56 28.69 7.85 3.34
CA GLN A 56 28.92 6.73 4.27
C GLN A 56 30.17 6.95 5.16
N ALA A 57 31.22 7.58 4.62
CA ALA A 57 32.39 7.95 5.39
C ALA A 57 32.08 9.00 6.48
N PHE A 58 31.21 9.98 6.19
CA PHE A 58 30.76 10.96 7.20
C PHE A 58 29.97 10.29 8.34
N ILE A 59 29.05 9.37 8.01
CA ILE A 59 28.30 8.61 9.02
C ILE A 59 29.27 7.79 9.88
N SER A 60 30.22 7.08 9.26
CA SER A 60 31.23 6.29 9.97
C SER A 60 32.14 7.13 10.88
N ALA A 61 32.35 8.41 10.52
CA ALA A 61 33.07 9.39 11.34
C ALA A 61 32.23 10.03 12.46
N GLY A 62 30.96 9.61 12.63
CA GLY A 62 30.05 10.15 13.63
C GLY A 62 29.42 11.49 13.26
N ASN A 63 29.40 11.85 11.97
CA ASN A 63 28.77 13.07 11.47
C ASN A 63 27.70 12.77 10.39
N PRO A 64 26.55 12.20 10.79
CA PRO A 64 25.49 11.82 9.85
C PRO A 64 24.83 13.02 9.16
N GLU A 65 24.73 14.17 9.82
CA GLU A 65 24.16 15.40 9.23
C GLU A 65 24.98 15.90 8.03
N ALA A 66 26.31 15.83 8.11
CA ALA A 66 27.18 16.17 6.98
C ALA A 66 26.95 15.26 5.76
N ALA A 67 26.57 13.98 5.98
CA ALA A 67 26.19 13.08 4.90
C ALA A 67 24.88 13.53 4.24
N LEU A 68 23.86 13.89 5.03
CA LEU A 68 22.59 14.41 4.51
C LEU A 68 22.81 15.69 3.70
N ILE A 69 23.56 16.65 4.22
CA ILE A 69 23.88 17.91 3.53
C ILE A 69 24.58 17.63 2.19
N LEU A 70 25.58 16.73 2.19
CA LEU A 70 26.26 16.33 0.96
C LEU A 70 25.27 15.72 -0.04
N TRP A 71 24.43 14.79 0.40
CA TRP A 71 23.50 14.09 -0.46
C TRP A 71 22.39 14.97 -1.03
N VAL A 72 21.92 15.98 -0.28
CA VAL A 72 21.03 17.03 -0.81
C VAL A 72 21.76 17.84 -1.87
N ALA A 73 22.98 18.31 -1.59
CA ALA A 73 23.73 19.19 -2.49
C ALA A 73 24.06 18.55 -3.85
N VAL A 74 24.19 17.22 -3.91
CA VAL A 74 24.46 16.52 -5.18
C VAL A 74 23.19 16.23 -6.00
N GLN A 75 21.99 16.34 -5.43
CA GLN A 75 20.74 15.99 -6.14
C GLN A 75 20.50 16.85 -7.37
N ASP A 76 20.70 18.16 -7.28
CA ASP A 76 20.48 19.07 -8.42
C ASP A 76 21.32 18.65 -9.63
N SER A 77 22.60 18.34 -9.40
CA SER A 77 23.51 17.87 -10.46
C SER A 77 23.11 16.50 -11.01
N LEU A 78 22.64 15.58 -10.16
CA LEU A 78 22.16 14.27 -10.59
C LEU A 78 20.91 14.42 -11.47
N TRP A 79 19.94 15.21 -11.02
CA TRP A 79 18.67 15.40 -11.71
C TRP A 79 18.83 16.13 -13.04
N ASP A 80 19.66 17.17 -13.09
CA ASP A 80 19.98 17.89 -14.33
C ASP A 80 20.68 16.98 -15.35
N ALA A 81 21.53 16.06 -14.88
CA ALA A 81 22.16 15.04 -15.71
C ALA A 81 21.22 13.88 -16.08
N GLY A 82 20.00 13.85 -15.52
CA GLY A 82 19.07 12.74 -15.66
C GLY A 82 19.54 11.43 -15.02
N ALA A 83 20.46 11.50 -14.06
CA ALA A 83 20.99 10.40 -13.29
C ALA A 83 20.22 10.19 -11.97
N GLU A 84 20.29 8.98 -11.43
CA GLU A 84 19.62 8.55 -10.21
C GLU A 84 20.56 7.65 -9.41
N ASP A 85 20.53 7.76 -8.08
CA ASP A 85 21.27 6.86 -7.19
C ASP A 85 20.38 6.37 -6.03
N PRO A 86 19.75 5.20 -6.16
CA PRO A 86 18.89 4.63 -5.12
C PRO A 86 19.65 4.31 -3.82
N ARG A 87 20.99 4.15 -3.87
CA ARG A 87 21.80 3.93 -2.67
C ARG A 87 21.78 5.16 -1.77
N ILE A 88 21.85 6.36 -2.38
CA ILE A 88 21.73 7.62 -1.67
C ILE A 88 20.32 7.73 -1.08
N ALA A 89 19.27 7.49 -1.86
CA ALA A 89 17.89 7.58 -1.38
C ALA A 89 17.62 6.70 -0.14
N VAL A 90 18.00 5.43 -0.22
CA VAL A 90 17.83 4.47 0.87
C VAL A 90 18.64 4.87 2.10
N ALA A 91 19.92 5.19 1.92
CA ALA A 91 20.78 5.59 3.04
C ALA A 91 20.35 6.91 3.67
N PHE A 92 19.77 7.83 2.88
CA PHE A 92 19.26 9.10 3.36
C PHE A 92 18.09 8.89 4.32
N ILE A 93 17.06 8.13 3.91
CA ILE A 93 15.92 7.82 4.79
C ILE A 93 16.39 7.08 6.04
N GLU A 94 17.22 6.05 5.88
CA GLU A 94 17.74 5.29 7.02
C GLU A 94 18.47 6.20 8.02
N THR A 95 19.31 7.13 7.52
CA THR A 95 20.03 8.08 8.38
C THR A 95 19.09 9.03 9.10
N VAL A 96 18.07 9.55 8.40
CA VAL A 96 17.05 10.44 8.97
C VAL A 96 16.32 9.75 10.12
N VAL A 97 15.84 8.54 9.89
CA VAL A 97 15.11 7.75 10.88
C VAL A 97 16.00 7.35 12.06
N GLU A 98 17.23 6.88 11.77
CA GLU A 98 18.12 6.36 12.81
C GLU A 98 18.55 7.44 13.81
N HIS A 99 18.73 8.68 13.33
CA HIS A 99 19.25 9.79 14.11
C HIS A 99 18.19 10.84 14.49
N GLY A 100 16.94 10.69 14.03
CA GLY A 100 15.84 11.60 14.37
C GLY A 100 15.95 12.98 13.70
N PHE A 101 16.36 13.03 12.43
CA PHE A 101 16.48 14.29 11.68
C PHE A 101 15.17 14.66 10.98
N ASP A 102 14.12 14.94 11.75
CA ASP A 102 12.75 15.06 11.22
C ASP A 102 12.58 16.17 10.16
N ASP A 103 13.37 17.25 10.23
CA ASP A 103 13.40 18.34 9.22
C ASP A 103 13.77 17.86 7.80
N TYR A 104 14.38 16.69 7.68
CA TYR A 104 14.82 16.13 6.40
C TYR A 104 13.82 15.12 5.82
N ARG A 105 12.70 14.81 6.49
CA ARG A 105 11.77 13.76 6.06
C ARG A 105 11.15 14.03 4.70
N GLU A 106 10.62 15.23 4.49
CA GLU A 106 10.05 15.64 3.18
C GLU A 106 11.07 15.51 2.05
N VAL A 107 12.29 16.02 2.26
CA VAL A 107 13.37 15.96 1.27
C VAL A 107 13.76 14.50 0.98
N ALA A 108 13.80 13.65 2.00
CA ALA A 108 14.10 12.24 1.85
C ALA A 108 13.04 11.52 0.99
N SER A 109 11.75 11.78 1.22
CA SER A 109 10.64 11.25 0.42
C SER A 109 10.78 11.65 -1.05
N LEU A 110 11.10 12.92 -1.32
CA LEU A 110 11.32 13.43 -2.69
C LEU A 110 12.52 12.75 -3.38
N ILE A 111 13.65 12.59 -2.66
CA ILE A 111 14.85 11.91 -3.18
C ILE A 111 14.52 10.44 -3.49
N PHE A 112 13.81 9.76 -2.59
CA PHE A 112 13.40 8.37 -2.78
C PHE A 112 12.47 8.20 -3.98
N GLU A 113 11.41 9.01 -4.08
CA GLU A 113 10.50 8.93 -5.23
C GLU A 113 11.24 9.11 -6.56
N ARG A 114 12.21 10.03 -6.63
CA ARG A 114 12.99 10.27 -7.85
C ARG A 114 13.98 9.15 -8.18
N ALA A 115 14.59 8.52 -7.16
CA ALA A 115 15.63 7.52 -7.37
C ALA A 115 15.13 6.19 -7.96
N PHE A 116 13.80 5.95 -7.94
CA PHE A 116 13.17 4.71 -8.42
C PHE A 116 12.34 4.89 -9.71
N SER A 117 12.71 5.81 -10.62
CA SER A 117 12.03 5.91 -11.94
C SER A 117 12.40 4.77 -12.90
N GLY A 118 13.48 4.06 -12.59
CA GLY A 118 14.02 2.93 -13.35
C GLY A 118 15.26 3.27 -14.18
N ARG A 119 15.73 4.53 -14.20
CA ARG A 119 16.97 4.90 -14.91
C ARG A 119 18.22 4.38 -14.20
N ALA A 120 18.19 4.32 -12.87
CA ALA A 120 19.30 3.77 -12.07
C ALA A 120 19.67 2.31 -12.40
N ALA A 121 18.74 1.56 -13.00
CA ALA A 121 18.96 0.18 -13.44
C ALA A 121 20.06 0.02 -14.50
N ALA A 122 20.46 1.11 -15.17
CA ALA A 122 21.56 1.12 -16.14
C ALA A 122 22.94 0.88 -15.51
N SER A 123 23.08 1.02 -14.18
CA SER A 123 24.32 0.79 -13.46
C SER A 123 24.22 -0.46 -12.56
N GLU A 124 25.32 -1.19 -12.39
CA GLU A 124 25.37 -2.36 -11.51
C GLU A 124 25.04 -1.99 -10.05
N LYS A 125 25.60 -0.87 -9.58
CA LYS A 125 25.34 -0.31 -8.25
C LYS A 125 23.85 0.00 -8.04
N GLY A 126 23.20 0.61 -9.03
CA GLY A 126 21.76 0.88 -8.99
C GLY A 126 20.90 -0.38 -9.07
N ARG A 127 21.23 -1.34 -9.95
CA ARG A 127 20.54 -2.64 -10.05
C ARG A 127 20.56 -3.39 -8.72
N SER A 128 21.72 -3.45 -8.07
CA SER A 128 21.86 -4.14 -6.78
C SER A 128 20.97 -3.54 -5.70
N GLU A 129 20.92 -2.21 -5.59
CA GLU A 129 20.08 -1.55 -4.59
C GLU A 129 18.59 -1.65 -4.93
N ILE A 130 18.20 -1.58 -6.20
CA ILE A 130 16.81 -1.79 -6.61
C ILE A 130 16.32 -3.19 -6.21
N LEU A 131 17.14 -4.22 -6.40
CA LEU A 131 16.80 -5.58 -5.96
C LEU A 131 16.72 -5.69 -4.43
N ALA A 132 17.61 -5.00 -3.71
CA ALA A 132 17.59 -4.98 -2.25
C ALA A 132 16.33 -4.29 -1.71
N GLU A 133 15.98 -3.13 -2.25
CA GLU A 133 14.77 -2.39 -1.89
C GLU A 133 13.51 -3.14 -2.33
N GLY A 134 13.53 -3.79 -3.50
CA GLY A 134 12.45 -4.64 -3.97
C GLY A 134 12.14 -5.76 -2.98
N ARG A 135 13.16 -6.42 -2.41
CA ARG A 135 12.97 -7.45 -1.38
C ARG A 135 12.37 -6.89 -0.09
N ARG A 136 12.74 -5.67 0.32
CA ARG A 136 12.18 -5.00 1.50
C ARG A 136 10.71 -4.60 1.28
N THR A 137 10.43 -3.94 0.16
CA THR A 137 9.09 -3.48 -0.20
C THR A 137 8.13 -4.65 -0.44
N LEU A 138 8.52 -5.65 -1.25
CA LEU A 138 7.65 -6.78 -1.61
C LEU A 138 7.46 -7.79 -0.46
N ALA A 139 8.29 -7.76 0.59
CA ALA A 139 8.02 -8.53 1.80
C ALA A 139 6.74 -8.09 2.54
N LEU A 140 6.17 -6.93 2.18
CA LEU A 140 4.87 -6.45 2.67
C LEU A 140 3.67 -7.02 1.90
N THR A 141 3.88 -7.62 0.73
CA THR A 141 2.82 -8.21 -0.10
C THR A 141 2.63 -9.70 0.18
N ASP A 142 1.73 -10.36 -0.56
CA ASP A 142 1.67 -11.82 -0.53
C ASP A 142 2.94 -12.44 -1.14
N SER A 143 3.37 -13.60 -0.62
CA SER A 143 4.65 -14.21 -0.99
C SER A 143 4.67 -14.69 -2.44
N ALA A 144 3.56 -15.22 -2.95
CA ALA A 144 3.47 -15.71 -4.33
C ALA A 144 3.62 -14.57 -5.34
N SER A 145 2.99 -13.42 -5.10
CA SER A 145 3.20 -12.22 -5.93
C SER A 145 4.61 -11.67 -5.73
N ALA A 146 5.11 -11.59 -4.49
CA ALA A 146 6.44 -11.06 -4.21
C ALA A 146 7.54 -11.82 -4.99
N ASP A 147 7.53 -13.15 -4.96
CA ASP A 147 8.50 -13.98 -5.67
C ASP A 147 8.42 -13.74 -7.18
N SER A 148 7.20 -13.75 -7.75
CA SER A 148 7.00 -13.50 -9.18
C SER A 148 7.48 -12.10 -9.61
N TRP A 149 7.23 -11.08 -8.78
CA TRP A 149 7.68 -9.71 -9.04
C TRP A 149 9.20 -9.56 -8.92
N LEU A 150 9.83 -10.26 -7.98
CA LEU A 150 11.28 -10.27 -7.82
C LEU A 150 11.97 -10.98 -8.98
N GLU A 151 11.47 -12.14 -9.41
CA GLU A 151 11.97 -12.86 -10.58
C GLU A 151 11.89 -12.01 -11.85
N ALA A 152 10.71 -11.40 -12.11
CA ALA A 152 10.55 -10.47 -13.23
C ALA A 152 11.45 -9.22 -13.09
N GLY A 153 11.68 -8.77 -11.85
CA GLY A 153 12.56 -7.65 -11.53
C GLY A 153 14.05 -7.96 -11.70
N GLU A 154 14.46 -9.22 -11.59
CA GLU A 154 15.82 -9.65 -11.91
C GLU A 154 16.10 -9.58 -13.41
N GLU A 155 15.09 -9.79 -14.24
CA GLU A 155 15.16 -9.61 -15.70
C GLU A 155 15.08 -8.13 -16.10
N ASP A 156 14.16 -7.36 -15.51
CA ASP A 156 14.01 -5.92 -15.73
C ASP A 156 13.99 -5.14 -14.39
N PRO A 157 15.17 -4.74 -13.87
CA PRO A 157 15.24 -3.93 -12.66
C PRO A 157 14.59 -2.55 -12.82
N GLY A 158 14.49 -2.03 -14.04
CA GLY A 158 13.80 -0.77 -14.29
C GLY A 158 12.30 -0.90 -14.04
N LEU A 159 11.71 -2.04 -14.40
CA LEU A 159 10.32 -2.37 -14.06
C LEU A 159 10.12 -2.51 -12.56
N LEU A 160 11.03 -3.21 -11.87
CA LEU A 160 10.97 -3.35 -10.41
C LEU A 160 11.07 -2.00 -9.70
N ALA A 161 11.97 -1.12 -10.14
CA ALA A 161 12.09 0.23 -9.59
C ALA A 161 10.76 1.00 -9.69
N ARG A 162 10.12 1.01 -10.86
CA ARG A 162 8.81 1.64 -11.03
C ARG A 162 7.73 0.98 -10.17
N ALA A 163 7.79 -0.33 -9.96
CA ALA A 163 6.86 -1.04 -9.08
C ALA A 163 7.04 -0.64 -7.61
N ILE A 164 8.28 -0.54 -7.12
CA ILE A 164 8.61 -0.01 -5.78
C ILE A 164 8.08 1.41 -5.62
N LYS A 165 8.41 2.29 -6.57
CA LYS A 165 7.94 3.69 -6.58
C LYS A 165 6.42 3.78 -6.53
N ARG A 166 5.73 2.98 -7.36
CA ARG A 166 4.27 2.92 -7.38
C ARG A 166 3.70 2.44 -6.05
N PHE A 167 4.30 1.40 -5.47
CA PHE A 167 3.86 0.81 -4.22
C PHE A 167 3.77 1.85 -3.10
N TRP A 168 4.79 2.72 -2.99
CA TRP A 168 4.83 3.77 -1.98
C TRP A 168 3.92 4.94 -2.31
N ILE A 169 3.84 5.37 -3.58
CA ILE A 169 2.88 6.41 -4.02
C ILE A 169 1.43 6.01 -3.73
N GLU A 170 1.06 4.74 -3.97
CA GLU A 170 -0.32 4.26 -3.80
C GLU A 170 -0.70 3.96 -2.34
N ARG A 171 0.27 4.01 -1.42
CA ARG A 171 0.06 3.78 0.02
C ARG A 171 0.33 5.00 0.87
N ASP A 172 0.63 6.12 0.21
CA ASP A 172 0.82 7.41 0.84
C ASP A 172 -0.49 7.85 1.52
N PRO A 173 -0.54 8.01 2.85
CA PRO A 173 -1.72 8.46 3.56
C PRO A 173 -2.09 9.91 3.19
N THR A 174 -1.11 10.77 2.94
CA THR A 174 -1.31 12.20 2.65
C THR A 174 -0.63 12.62 1.33
N PRO A 175 -1.06 12.10 0.17
CA PRO A 175 -0.37 12.30 -1.12
C PRO A 175 -0.32 13.77 -1.59
N THR A 176 -1.05 14.67 -0.94
CA THR A 176 -1.01 16.12 -1.18
C THR A 176 0.23 16.78 -0.58
N THR A 177 0.91 16.16 0.40
CA THR A 177 2.16 16.63 1.00
C THR A 177 3.38 16.02 0.26
N PRO A 178 4.60 16.57 0.44
CA PRO A 178 5.83 15.94 -0.05
C PRO A 178 6.27 14.73 0.77
N LEU A 179 5.81 14.62 2.02
CA LEU A 179 6.14 13.52 2.92
C LEU A 179 5.31 12.30 2.56
N ASN A 180 5.96 11.13 2.54
CA ASN A 180 5.24 9.86 2.45
C ASN A 180 5.30 9.19 3.82
N GLU A 181 4.27 9.38 4.64
CA GLU A 181 4.30 8.92 6.04
C GLU A 181 4.42 7.41 6.12
N ARG A 182 3.80 6.68 5.19
CA ARG A 182 3.82 5.22 5.15
C ARG A 182 5.20 4.64 4.83
N LEU A 183 5.97 5.31 3.97
CA LEU A 183 7.37 4.97 3.70
C LEU A 183 8.23 5.20 4.95
N PHE A 184 7.99 6.30 5.67
CA PHE A 184 8.71 6.59 6.91
C PHE A 184 8.40 5.60 8.02
N GLU A 185 7.12 5.28 8.25
CA GLU A 185 6.69 4.24 9.18
C GLU A 185 7.39 2.90 8.86
N HIS A 186 7.52 2.54 7.57
CA HIS A 186 8.24 1.34 7.17
C HIS A 186 9.70 1.35 7.59
N TRP A 187 10.42 2.44 7.30
CA TRP A 187 11.83 2.56 7.65
C TRP A 187 12.07 2.69 9.15
N GLU A 188 11.17 3.36 9.89
CA GLU A 188 11.13 3.37 11.35
C GLU A 188 11.01 1.96 11.92
N ARG A 189 10.10 1.16 11.37
CA ARG A 189 9.96 -0.25 11.76
C ARG A 189 11.19 -1.08 11.42
N ILE A 190 11.84 -0.83 10.28
CA ILE A 190 13.10 -1.50 9.92
C ILE A 190 14.20 -1.15 10.92
N VAL A 191 14.39 0.13 11.23
CA VAL A 191 15.42 0.58 12.18
C VAL A 191 15.14 0.03 13.59
N HIS A 192 13.88 0.06 14.04
CA HIS A 192 13.48 -0.57 15.29
C HIS A 192 13.81 -2.08 15.28
N ALA A 193 13.45 -2.78 14.21
CA ALA A 193 13.68 -4.21 14.10
C ALA A 193 15.17 -4.56 14.10
N ARG A 194 16.01 -3.79 13.40
CA ARG A 194 17.48 -3.92 13.41
C ARG A 194 18.11 -3.64 14.76
N ARG A 195 17.45 -2.88 15.64
CA ARG A 195 17.92 -2.63 17.02
C ARG A 195 17.52 -3.75 17.99
N ASN A 196 16.40 -4.43 17.75
CA ASN A 196 15.78 -5.33 18.74
C ASN A 196 15.80 -6.83 18.35
N TYR A 197 15.88 -7.16 17.06
CA TYR A 197 15.64 -8.52 16.55
C TYR A 197 16.81 -9.03 15.69
N ILE A 198 17.97 -9.24 16.33
CA ILE A 198 19.27 -9.47 15.67
C ILE A 198 19.91 -10.83 15.93
N TYR A 199 19.14 -11.85 16.33
CA TYR A 199 19.73 -13.19 16.51
C TYR A 199 20.13 -13.85 15.19
N ASN A 200 19.50 -13.43 14.09
CA ASN A 200 19.78 -13.83 12.71
C ASN A 200 19.71 -12.58 11.82
N TYR A 201 20.38 -12.59 10.67
CA TYR A 201 20.42 -11.47 9.71
C TYR A 201 20.06 -11.90 8.29
N SER A 202 19.47 -13.10 8.12
CA SER A 202 19.15 -13.69 6.82
C SER A 202 17.97 -13.03 6.09
N SER A 203 17.15 -12.26 6.80
CA SER A 203 15.98 -11.61 6.20
C SER A 203 16.36 -10.42 5.31
N ALA A 204 15.43 -9.97 4.46
CA ALA A 204 15.59 -8.76 3.64
C ALA A 204 15.87 -7.49 4.47
N TYR A 205 15.42 -7.48 5.73
CA TYR A 205 15.62 -6.38 6.68
C TYR A 205 16.92 -6.52 7.49
N ARG A 206 17.66 -7.63 7.34
CA ARG A 206 18.82 -8.01 8.16
C ARG A 206 18.42 -8.18 9.64
N THR A 207 17.38 -8.95 9.87
CA THR A 207 16.83 -9.27 11.20
C THR A 207 16.48 -10.75 11.28
N ASP A 208 16.18 -11.23 12.48
CA ASP A 208 15.49 -12.50 12.66
C ASP A 208 14.01 -12.38 12.28
N ASP A 209 13.27 -13.48 12.34
CA ASP A 209 11.87 -13.53 11.93
C ASP A 209 10.99 -12.55 12.72
N ARG A 210 11.29 -12.26 13.99
CA ARG A 210 10.52 -11.26 14.75
C ARG A 210 10.59 -9.90 14.08
N GLY A 211 11.76 -9.53 13.55
CA GLY A 211 11.91 -8.28 12.81
C GLY A 211 11.10 -8.25 11.51
N VAL A 212 10.99 -9.38 10.81
CA VAL A 212 10.13 -9.48 9.61
C VAL A 212 8.66 -9.26 9.98
N PHE A 213 8.20 -9.88 11.06
CA PHE A 213 6.82 -9.74 11.53
C PHE A 213 6.54 -8.34 12.08
N TYR A 214 7.49 -7.74 12.80
CA TYR A 214 7.37 -6.36 13.31
C TYR A 214 7.26 -5.35 12.17
N VAL A 215 8.10 -5.47 11.13
CA VAL A 215 8.01 -4.58 9.96
C VAL A 215 6.67 -4.75 9.23
N LYS A 216 6.16 -5.98 9.15
CA LYS A 216 4.92 -6.31 8.44
C LYS A 216 3.65 -5.92 9.20
N TYR A 217 3.61 -6.09 10.52
CA TYR A 217 2.39 -5.98 11.31
C TYR A 217 2.46 -4.91 12.42
N GLY A 218 3.59 -4.26 12.60
CA GLY A 218 3.80 -3.30 13.67
C GLY A 218 4.04 -3.95 15.03
N GLU A 219 3.95 -3.11 16.07
CA GLU A 219 4.10 -3.56 17.45
C GLU A 219 2.94 -4.48 17.85
N PRO A 220 3.22 -5.67 18.40
CA PRO A 220 2.16 -6.55 18.90
C PRO A 220 1.48 -5.96 20.14
N ASP A 221 0.16 -6.12 20.25
CA ASP A 221 -0.63 -5.67 21.43
C ASP A 221 -0.14 -6.29 22.74
N ARG A 222 0.46 -7.48 22.67
CA ARG A 222 1.06 -8.14 23.81
C ARG A 222 2.18 -9.08 23.37
N ILE A 223 3.36 -8.90 23.98
CA ILE A 223 4.45 -9.86 23.95
C ILE A 223 4.46 -10.64 25.25
N THR A 224 4.61 -11.94 25.14
CA THR A 224 4.78 -12.82 26.30
C THR A 224 5.97 -13.72 26.07
N ALA A 225 6.97 -13.65 26.95
CA ALA A 225 8.25 -14.34 26.76
C ALA A 225 8.60 -15.21 27.97
N GLY A 226 9.40 -16.24 27.74
CA GLY A 226 9.91 -17.09 28.81
C GLY A 226 10.79 -18.22 28.30
N THR A 227 10.95 -19.24 29.13
CA THR A 227 11.52 -20.54 28.75
C THR A 227 10.45 -21.61 28.90
N LEU A 228 10.30 -22.46 27.89
CA LEU A 228 9.51 -23.67 28.05
C LEU A 228 10.26 -24.58 29.01
N SER A 229 9.54 -25.23 29.92
CA SER A 229 10.16 -26.11 30.90
C SER A 229 9.13 -27.10 31.41
N ILE A 230 9.63 -28.16 32.02
CA ILE A 230 8.79 -29.18 32.64
C ILE A 230 8.33 -28.72 34.03
N SER A 231 7.01 -28.67 34.20
CA SER A 231 6.39 -28.48 35.51
C SER A 231 6.67 -29.66 36.45
N SER A 232 7.25 -29.37 37.62
CA SER A 232 7.52 -30.37 38.66
C SER A 232 6.26 -31.08 39.18
N PHE A 233 5.09 -30.44 39.06
CA PHE A 233 3.81 -31.04 39.42
C PHE A 233 3.39 -32.09 38.38
N ASP A 234 3.42 -31.73 37.10
CA ASP A 234 2.95 -32.59 36.02
C ASP A 234 3.88 -33.79 35.80
N GLN A 235 5.17 -33.59 36.01
CA GLN A 235 6.17 -34.65 36.01
C GLN A 235 5.88 -35.72 37.08
N ARG A 236 5.48 -35.32 38.30
CA ARG A 236 5.04 -36.27 39.35
C ARG A 236 3.74 -36.97 38.96
N ARG A 237 2.78 -36.25 38.38
CA ARG A 237 1.50 -36.81 37.92
C ARG A 237 1.70 -37.93 36.90
N LEU A 238 2.61 -37.74 35.96
CA LEU A 238 2.91 -38.69 34.87
C LEU A 238 3.90 -39.80 35.25
N GLY A 239 4.48 -39.75 36.46
CA GLY A 239 5.44 -40.78 36.92
C GLY A 239 6.74 -40.78 36.12
N VAL A 240 7.17 -39.61 35.67
CA VAL A 240 8.44 -39.40 34.94
C VAL A 240 9.48 -38.84 35.91
N SER A 241 10.76 -39.18 35.77
CA SER A 241 11.85 -38.61 36.60
C SER A 241 12.40 -37.31 36.00
N ILE A 242 12.77 -36.34 36.86
CA ILE A 242 13.43 -35.08 36.42
C ILE A 242 14.72 -35.43 35.68
N GLY A 243 15.52 -36.36 36.22
CA GLY A 243 16.80 -36.73 35.62
C GLY A 243 16.68 -37.31 34.21
N ASP A 244 15.57 -38.00 33.92
CA ASP A 244 15.33 -38.56 32.58
C ASP A 244 15.00 -37.48 31.57
N MET A 245 14.31 -36.42 32.01
CA MET A 245 13.83 -35.35 31.14
C MET A 245 14.79 -34.16 31.02
N VAL A 246 15.56 -33.82 32.05
CA VAL A 246 16.57 -32.73 31.99
C VAL A 246 17.63 -33.01 30.93
N ALA A 247 17.87 -34.28 30.60
CA ALA A 247 18.79 -34.65 29.53
C ALA A 247 18.25 -34.39 28.11
N VAL A 248 16.96 -34.06 27.97
CA VAL A 248 16.29 -33.81 26.68
C VAL A 248 15.49 -32.51 26.64
N ASP A 249 15.38 -31.80 27.75
CA ASP A 249 14.79 -30.47 27.86
C ASP A 249 15.87 -29.46 28.28
N LEU A 250 16.34 -28.68 27.31
CA LEU A 250 17.32 -27.62 27.48
C LEU A 250 16.67 -26.27 27.79
N ASN A 251 15.38 -26.26 28.14
CA ASN A 251 14.56 -25.10 28.45
C ASN A 251 14.60 -24.01 27.36
N PRO A 252 14.11 -24.32 26.14
CA PRO A 252 14.17 -23.37 25.04
C PRO A 252 13.43 -22.08 25.35
N ARG A 253 14.00 -20.96 24.90
CA ARG A 253 13.32 -19.67 25.01
C ARG A 253 12.16 -19.63 24.01
N TYR A 254 11.14 -18.87 24.37
CA TYR A 254 10.02 -18.57 23.49
C TYR A 254 9.51 -17.14 23.67
N GLU A 255 8.84 -16.66 22.63
CA GLU A 255 8.03 -15.44 22.63
C GLU A 255 6.71 -15.72 21.90
N ILE A 256 5.58 -15.34 22.50
CA ILE A 256 4.29 -15.29 21.84
C ILE A 256 3.92 -13.84 21.62
N TRP A 257 3.67 -13.49 20.37
CA TRP A 257 3.17 -12.17 19.95
C TRP A 257 1.69 -12.28 19.65
N ARG A 258 0.89 -11.38 20.23
CA ARG A 258 -0.56 -11.32 20.04
C ARG A 258 -0.94 -10.03 19.32
N TYR A 259 -1.73 -10.16 18.27
CA TYR A 259 -2.26 -9.07 17.46
C TYR A 259 -3.79 -9.08 17.44
N ALA A 260 -4.43 -7.92 17.60
CA ALA A 260 -5.87 -7.71 17.54
C ALA A 260 -6.36 -7.33 16.15
N ASN A 261 -5.53 -6.62 15.38
CA ASN A 261 -5.97 -5.93 14.16
C ASN A 261 -5.65 -6.68 12.86
N ILE A 262 -5.02 -7.85 12.92
CA ILE A 262 -4.70 -8.66 11.73
C ILE A 262 -5.95 -9.37 11.19
N GLU A 263 -6.74 -10.02 12.05
CA GLU A 263 -8.00 -10.68 11.67
C GLU A 263 -9.14 -10.44 12.65
N PRO A 264 -9.74 -9.23 12.66
CA PRO A 264 -10.88 -8.95 13.52
C PRO A 264 -12.06 -9.91 13.24
N PRO A 265 -12.80 -10.38 14.27
CA PRO A 265 -12.68 -10.03 15.69
C PRO A 265 -11.74 -10.95 16.50
N ALA A 266 -11.01 -11.87 15.85
CA ALA A 266 -10.16 -12.83 16.55
C ALA A 266 -8.74 -12.27 16.76
N PHE A 267 -8.08 -12.71 17.82
CA PHE A 267 -6.65 -12.43 17.97
C PHE A 267 -5.81 -13.37 17.11
N THR A 268 -4.78 -12.82 16.49
CA THR A 268 -3.72 -13.57 15.81
C THR A 268 -2.54 -13.77 16.75
N TYR A 269 -2.02 -15.01 16.79
CA TYR A 269 -0.90 -15.39 17.63
C TYR A 269 0.24 -15.93 16.79
N PHE A 270 1.45 -15.43 17.02
CA PHE A 270 2.69 -15.94 16.44
C PHE A 270 3.63 -16.40 17.55
N LEU A 271 4.19 -17.60 17.37
CA LEU A 271 5.16 -18.18 18.29
C LEU A 271 6.55 -18.07 17.67
N PHE A 272 7.49 -17.58 18.47
CA PHE A 272 8.90 -17.58 18.18
C PHE A 272 9.64 -18.38 19.25
N GLY A 273 10.71 -19.06 18.88
CA GLY A 273 11.45 -19.88 19.82
C GLY A 273 12.75 -20.43 19.26
N ASN A 274 13.57 -21.02 20.13
CA ASN A 274 14.78 -21.71 19.70
C ASN A 274 14.42 -23.01 18.97
N VAL A 275 14.72 -23.08 17.68
CA VAL A 275 14.57 -24.31 16.88
C VAL A 275 15.47 -25.41 17.46
N ASP A 276 14.97 -26.63 17.57
CA ASP A 276 15.68 -27.78 18.17
C ASP A 276 16.29 -27.46 19.56
N GLN A 277 15.59 -26.62 20.33
CA GLN A 277 15.89 -26.10 21.66
C GLN A 277 17.08 -25.14 21.82
N THR A 278 18.07 -25.22 20.94
CA THR A 278 19.34 -24.46 21.05
C THR A 278 19.72 -23.74 19.77
N GLY A 279 18.99 -23.98 18.69
CA GLY A 279 19.17 -23.34 17.40
C GLY A 279 18.73 -21.88 17.40
N PRO A 280 18.69 -21.27 16.20
CA PRO A 280 18.33 -19.87 16.07
C PRO A 280 16.92 -19.59 16.62
N PHE A 281 16.72 -18.36 17.07
CA PHE A 281 15.43 -17.90 17.59
C PHE A 281 14.60 -17.40 16.41
N GLU A 282 13.64 -18.20 15.97
CA GLU A 282 12.91 -18.03 14.70
C GLU A 282 11.41 -18.21 14.88
N TYR A 283 10.63 -17.93 13.84
CA TYR A 283 9.20 -18.20 13.81
C TYR A 283 8.94 -19.71 13.79
N VAL A 284 8.12 -20.18 14.71
CA VAL A 284 7.84 -21.60 14.94
C VAL A 284 6.40 -21.87 14.53
N LYS A 285 6.21 -22.81 13.60
CA LYS A 285 4.87 -23.23 13.15
C LYS A 285 4.19 -24.16 14.17
N GLY A 286 4.97 -25.09 14.71
CA GLY A 286 4.53 -26.10 15.67
C GLY A 286 5.60 -26.45 16.71
N LEU A 287 5.19 -27.01 17.83
CA LEU A 287 6.12 -27.36 18.92
C LEU A 287 7.14 -28.43 18.53
N ASP A 288 6.87 -29.20 17.48
CA ASP A 288 7.80 -30.17 16.90
C ASP A 288 9.12 -29.51 16.49
N GLN A 289 9.08 -28.26 16.03
CA GLN A 289 10.26 -27.49 15.63
C GLN A 289 11.08 -26.97 16.82
N ILE A 290 10.46 -26.80 17.99
CA ILE A 290 11.16 -26.40 19.22
C ILE A 290 11.78 -27.63 19.90
N ILE A 291 11.16 -28.79 19.80
CA ILE A 291 11.62 -30.01 20.48
C ILE A 291 12.87 -30.57 19.81
N GLY A 292 13.94 -30.75 20.60
CA GLY A 292 15.24 -31.16 20.08
C GLY A 292 15.30 -32.62 19.60
N PRO A 293 16.24 -32.97 18.70
CA PRO A 293 16.37 -34.30 18.12
C PRO A 293 16.50 -35.43 19.16
N SER A 294 17.19 -35.16 20.28
CA SER A 294 17.36 -36.15 21.35
C SER A 294 16.05 -36.59 21.99
N ALA A 295 15.06 -35.69 22.10
CA ALA A 295 13.74 -36.03 22.62
C ALA A 295 12.94 -36.92 21.65
N ARG A 296 13.22 -36.81 20.34
CA ARG A 296 12.60 -37.61 19.28
C ARG A 296 13.13 -39.06 19.26
N THR A 297 14.30 -39.33 19.85
CA THR A 297 14.87 -40.69 19.89
C THR A 297 14.86 -41.29 21.29
N ARG A 298 15.09 -40.49 22.34
CA ARG A 298 15.18 -41.00 23.72
C ARG A 298 13.81 -41.42 24.21
N ARG A 299 13.76 -42.58 24.87
CA ARG A 299 12.51 -43.15 25.40
C ARG A 299 12.48 -43.10 26.92
N VAL A 300 11.34 -42.71 27.46
CA VAL A 300 11.04 -42.69 28.89
C VAL A 300 9.73 -43.43 29.11
N ASN A 301 9.74 -44.42 30.01
CA ASN A 301 8.60 -45.31 30.24
C ASN A 301 8.06 -45.95 28.93
N GLY A 302 8.95 -46.29 28.00
CA GLY A 302 8.58 -46.96 26.74
C GLY A 302 8.01 -46.05 25.64
N MET A 303 7.95 -44.74 25.85
CA MET A 303 7.46 -43.75 24.88
C MET A 303 8.55 -42.73 24.55
N ARG A 304 8.61 -42.21 23.32
CA ARG A 304 9.51 -41.10 22.95
C ARG A 304 9.29 -39.89 23.86
N SER A 305 10.40 -39.27 24.27
CA SER A 305 10.39 -38.12 25.19
C SER A 305 9.70 -36.90 24.58
N GLN A 306 9.66 -36.80 23.25
CA GLN A 306 8.99 -35.73 22.51
C GLN A 306 7.54 -35.50 22.97
N TYR A 307 6.77 -36.57 23.20
CA TYR A 307 5.35 -36.44 23.54
C TYR A 307 5.12 -35.91 24.96
N TYR A 308 6.05 -36.21 25.87
CA TYR A 308 6.05 -35.59 27.18
C TYR A 308 6.36 -34.10 27.07
N LEU A 309 7.38 -33.72 26.27
CA LEU A 309 7.72 -32.31 26.06
C LEU A 309 6.60 -31.54 25.37
N GLU A 310 5.97 -32.08 24.33
CA GLU A 310 4.79 -31.47 23.69
C GLU A 310 3.71 -31.17 24.74
N TYR A 311 3.38 -32.15 25.58
CA TYR A 311 2.38 -31.97 26.62
C TYR A 311 2.78 -30.89 27.64
N PHE A 312 4.00 -30.93 28.16
CA PHE A 312 4.48 -29.93 29.14
C PHE A 312 4.57 -28.52 28.54
N TYR A 313 5.02 -28.40 27.30
CA TYR A 313 5.11 -27.11 26.62
C TYR A 313 3.72 -26.53 26.34
N TYR A 314 2.72 -27.34 25.97
CA TYR A 314 1.34 -26.86 25.86
C TYR A 314 0.75 -26.45 27.21
N ILE A 315 1.14 -27.06 28.32
CA ILE A 315 0.78 -26.57 29.66
C ILE A 315 1.33 -25.15 29.86
N GLU A 316 2.60 -24.92 29.57
CA GLU A 316 3.20 -23.59 29.72
C GLU A 316 2.58 -22.55 28.77
N LEU A 317 2.42 -22.89 27.48
CA LEU A 317 1.84 -21.99 26.48
C LEU A 317 0.36 -21.68 26.75
N SER A 318 -0.42 -22.65 27.27
CA SER A 318 -1.85 -22.44 27.56
C SER A 318 -2.11 -21.40 28.64
N LYS A 319 -1.18 -21.21 29.60
CA LYS A 319 -1.25 -20.15 30.61
C LYS A 319 -1.33 -18.76 29.99
N MET A 320 -0.88 -18.62 28.75
CA MET A 320 -0.82 -17.37 28.01
C MET A 320 -2.04 -17.14 27.11
N GLY A 321 -2.92 -18.14 26.96
CA GLY A 321 -4.15 -18.07 26.18
C GLY A 321 -3.98 -18.43 24.70
N GLY A 322 -4.95 -18.03 23.88
CA GLY A 322 -4.93 -18.28 22.43
C GLY A 322 -5.18 -19.75 22.07
N PRO A 323 -4.68 -20.21 20.91
CA PRO A 323 -4.99 -21.54 20.38
C PRO A 323 -4.38 -22.68 21.23
N TYR A 324 -3.34 -22.39 22.01
CA TYR A 324 -2.64 -23.36 22.86
C TYR A 324 -3.51 -23.92 23.99
N GLY A 325 -4.47 -23.15 24.50
CA GLY A 325 -5.39 -23.61 25.54
C GLY A 325 -6.35 -24.69 25.03
N ASN A 326 -6.89 -24.51 23.83
CA ASN A 326 -7.76 -25.50 23.20
C ASN A 326 -6.99 -26.80 22.90
N ARG A 327 -5.75 -26.68 22.42
CA ARG A 327 -4.87 -27.84 22.22
C ARG A 327 -4.56 -28.57 23.53
N LEU A 328 -4.27 -27.85 24.61
CA LEU A 328 -4.06 -28.50 25.91
C LEU A 328 -5.30 -29.29 26.33
N ALA A 329 -6.50 -28.73 26.18
CA ALA A 329 -7.74 -29.43 26.53
C ALA A 329 -7.96 -30.73 25.73
N GLU A 330 -7.56 -30.77 24.45
CA GLU A 330 -7.57 -31.99 23.64
C GLU A 330 -6.57 -33.03 24.16
N LEU A 331 -5.34 -32.60 24.47
CA LEU A 331 -4.31 -33.47 25.02
C LEU A 331 -4.71 -33.99 26.41
N GLU A 332 -5.31 -33.17 27.26
CA GLU A 332 -5.76 -33.56 28.59
C GLU A 332 -6.84 -34.64 28.57
N ARG A 333 -7.70 -34.70 27.54
CA ARG A 333 -8.62 -35.85 27.38
C ARG A 333 -7.85 -37.16 27.18
N LEU A 334 -6.77 -37.13 26.41
CA LEU A 334 -5.94 -38.32 26.16
C LEU A 334 -5.12 -38.71 27.41
N TRP A 335 -4.42 -37.74 28.00
CA TRP A 335 -3.55 -37.95 29.15
C TRP A 335 -4.31 -38.09 30.49
N GLY A 336 -5.56 -37.63 30.56
CA GLY A 336 -6.41 -37.68 31.75
C GLY A 336 -7.23 -38.96 31.88
N GLU A 337 -7.60 -39.60 30.77
CA GLU A 337 -8.31 -40.90 30.77
C GLU A 337 -7.35 -42.08 30.98
N VAL A 338 -6.07 -41.93 30.60
CA VAL A 338 -5.05 -42.97 30.71
C VAL A 338 -3.75 -42.38 31.25
N ARG A 339 -3.18 -42.98 32.31
CA ARG A 339 -1.92 -42.51 32.93
C ARG A 339 -0.78 -42.34 31.93
N GLN A 340 -0.75 -43.17 30.87
CA GLN A 340 0.13 -43.07 29.70
C GLN A 340 -0.65 -43.49 28.43
N PRO A 341 -0.98 -42.58 27.52
CA PRO A 341 -1.66 -42.92 26.26
C PRO A 341 -0.78 -43.84 25.39
N PRO A 342 -1.35 -44.70 24.53
CA PRO A 342 -0.56 -45.46 23.57
C PRO A 342 0.22 -44.53 22.63
N GLU A 343 1.53 -44.77 22.46
CA GLU A 343 2.41 -43.92 21.64
C GLU A 343 1.87 -43.74 20.20
N GLY A 344 1.34 -44.80 19.58
CA GLY A 344 0.78 -44.72 18.24
C GLY A 344 -0.43 -43.77 18.12
N VAL A 345 -1.18 -43.55 19.21
CA VAL A 345 -2.26 -42.55 19.24
C VAL A 345 -1.67 -41.14 19.28
N LEU A 346 -0.62 -40.91 20.08
CA LEU A 346 0.07 -39.63 20.14
C LEU A 346 0.80 -39.31 18.84
N GLU A 347 1.38 -40.33 18.19
CA GLU A 347 2.01 -40.22 16.87
C GLU A 347 0.99 -39.88 15.79
N ALA A 348 -0.14 -40.60 15.74
CA ALA A 348 -1.21 -40.29 14.81
C ALA A 348 -1.76 -38.87 15.03
N ARG A 349 -1.87 -38.42 16.29
CA ARG A 349 -2.30 -37.05 16.63
C ARG A 349 -1.27 -36.00 16.22
N SER A 350 -0.01 -36.16 16.58
CA SER A 350 1.07 -35.25 16.19
C SER A 350 1.19 -35.13 14.65
N ALA A 351 1.08 -36.25 13.93
CA ALA A 351 1.05 -36.25 12.47
C ALA A 351 -0.21 -35.58 11.89
N GLN A 352 -1.38 -35.80 12.51
CA GLN A 352 -2.63 -35.13 12.12
C GLN A 352 -2.54 -33.62 12.36
N PHE A 353 -1.91 -33.19 13.45
CA PHE A 353 -1.67 -31.78 13.76
C PHE A 353 -0.78 -31.14 12.68
N ALA A 354 0.33 -31.78 12.32
CA ALA A 354 1.19 -31.25 11.25
C ALA A 354 0.49 -31.03 9.89
N LEU A 355 -0.64 -31.72 9.62
CA LEU A 355 -1.37 -31.63 8.36
C LEU A 355 -2.47 -30.55 8.37
N ASP A 356 -3.31 -30.49 9.41
CA ASP A 356 -4.56 -29.68 9.43
C ASP A 356 -4.80 -28.94 10.77
N ASP A 357 -3.75 -28.61 11.52
CA ASP A 357 -3.92 -28.01 12.84
C ASP A 357 -4.49 -26.57 12.81
N THR A 358 -5.67 -26.42 13.43
CA THR A 358 -6.34 -25.12 13.65
C THR A 358 -5.91 -24.44 14.95
N TRP A 359 -5.10 -25.12 15.76
CA TRP A 359 -4.66 -24.75 17.11
C TRP A 359 -3.14 -24.48 17.24
N GLU A 360 -2.39 -24.51 16.15
CA GLU A 360 -0.96 -24.16 16.11
C GLU A 360 -0.72 -22.67 15.86
N ALA A 361 0.55 -22.24 15.83
CA ALA A 361 0.89 -20.85 15.51
C ALA A 361 0.29 -20.50 14.14
N GLN A 362 -0.43 -19.38 14.09
CA GLN A 362 -1.21 -19.04 12.90
C GLN A 362 -0.26 -18.75 11.74
N ARG A 363 -0.53 -19.33 10.57
CA ARG A 363 0.23 -19.01 9.36
C ARG A 363 0.18 -17.50 9.11
N PRO A 364 1.30 -16.86 8.71
CA PRO A 364 1.29 -15.45 8.33
C PRO A 364 0.24 -15.21 7.24
N LYS A 365 -0.58 -14.18 7.44
CA LYS A 365 -1.71 -13.84 6.56
C LYS A 365 -1.40 -12.58 5.73
N PRO A 366 -2.00 -12.39 4.53
CA PRO A 366 -1.77 -11.21 3.70
C PRO A 366 -2.74 -10.05 4.06
N PRO A 367 -2.45 -8.78 3.71
CA PRO A 367 -1.16 -8.09 3.50
C PRO A 367 -0.66 -7.41 4.79
N ALA A 368 0.47 -6.71 4.74
CA ALA A 368 0.99 -5.92 5.87
C ALA A 368 -0.06 -4.97 6.48
N HIS A 369 0.03 -4.74 7.79
CA HIS A 369 -0.78 -3.76 8.52
C HIS A 369 0.05 -2.49 8.74
N SER A 370 -0.55 -1.34 8.45
CA SER A 370 0.01 0.00 8.71
C SER A 370 -0.72 0.68 9.86
N ASP A 371 -0.01 1.50 10.63
CA ASP A 371 -0.64 2.36 11.63
C ASP A 371 -1.67 3.34 10.99
N PHE A 372 -1.53 3.67 9.70
CA PHE A 372 -2.49 4.48 8.94
C PHE A 372 -3.71 3.70 8.42
N ASP A 373 -3.72 2.37 8.51
CA ASP A 373 -4.89 1.57 8.11
C ASP A 373 -6.02 1.65 9.15
N ASP A 374 -5.66 1.81 10.43
CA ASP A 374 -6.61 1.96 11.55
C ASP A 374 -7.11 3.41 11.72
N SER A 375 -6.44 4.37 11.06
CA SER A 375 -6.81 5.78 11.09
C SER A 375 -8.16 6.04 10.41
N ARG A 376 -8.94 6.96 10.98
CA ARG A 376 -10.19 7.43 10.37
C ARG A 376 -9.86 8.11 9.04
N LYS A 377 -10.53 7.71 7.95
CA LYS A 377 -10.37 8.32 6.61
C LYS A 377 -11.67 9.02 6.22
N SER A 378 -11.60 10.20 5.60
CA SER A 378 -12.80 10.85 5.04
C SER A 378 -13.39 10.01 3.91
N ALA A 379 -14.73 9.94 3.79
CA ALA A 379 -15.33 9.25 2.66
C ALA A 379 -14.99 9.98 1.37
N PHE A 380 -14.43 9.24 0.42
CA PHE A 380 -13.94 9.81 -0.82
C PHE A 380 -14.28 8.93 -2.01
N SER A 381 -14.79 9.57 -3.05
CA SER A 381 -15.10 8.96 -4.35
C SER A 381 -14.47 9.83 -5.43
N ALA A 382 -13.70 9.21 -6.31
CA ALA A 382 -13.20 9.89 -7.50
C ALA A 382 -13.31 8.97 -8.72
N GLN A 383 -13.52 9.58 -9.88
CA GLN A 383 -13.53 8.93 -11.18
C GLN A 383 -12.81 9.78 -12.20
N VAL A 384 -12.09 9.10 -13.09
CA VAL A 384 -11.34 9.71 -14.18
C VAL A 384 -11.84 9.12 -15.48
N ALA A 385 -12.21 9.99 -16.42
CA ALA A 385 -12.67 9.58 -17.73
C ALA A 385 -11.92 10.31 -18.86
N ARG A 386 -11.49 9.57 -19.87
CA ARG A 386 -11.03 10.17 -21.13
C ARG A 386 -12.25 10.62 -21.93
N THR A 387 -12.20 11.86 -22.41
CA THR A 387 -13.27 12.48 -23.22
C THR A 387 -12.68 13.22 -24.42
N LEU A 388 -13.52 13.71 -25.33
CA LEU A 388 -13.17 14.60 -26.43
C LEU A 388 -13.99 15.90 -26.31
N VAL A 389 -13.31 17.04 -26.43
CA VAL A 389 -13.97 18.35 -26.60
C VAL A 389 -13.63 18.83 -28.01
N GLY A 390 -14.61 18.73 -28.91
CA GLY A 390 -14.34 18.75 -30.34
C GLY A 390 -13.46 17.55 -30.71
N GLN A 391 -12.28 17.81 -31.28
CA GLN A 391 -11.28 16.77 -31.60
C GLN A 391 -10.14 16.69 -30.57
N ASP A 392 -10.18 17.50 -29.51
CA ASP A 392 -9.11 17.53 -28.52
C ASP A 392 -9.38 16.55 -27.36
N PRO A 393 -8.51 15.55 -27.14
CA PRO A 393 -8.61 14.63 -26.02
C PRO A 393 -8.41 15.34 -24.70
N ARG A 394 -9.36 15.11 -23.80
CA ARG A 394 -9.39 15.62 -22.45
C ARG A 394 -9.36 14.46 -21.45
N VAL A 395 -8.96 14.79 -20.24
CA VAL A 395 -9.21 13.99 -19.05
C VAL A 395 -10.16 14.79 -18.19
N LEU A 396 -11.28 14.16 -17.86
CA LEU A 396 -12.27 14.67 -16.94
C LEU A 396 -12.10 13.93 -15.61
N VAL A 397 -11.95 14.68 -14.53
CA VAL A 397 -11.85 14.17 -13.17
C VAL A 397 -13.03 14.70 -12.38
N LEU A 398 -13.80 13.80 -11.75
CA LEU A 398 -14.80 14.16 -10.75
C LEU A 398 -14.36 13.57 -9.41
N ALA A 399 -14.46 14.37 -8.36
CA ALA A 399 -14.11 13.99 -7.00
C ALA A 399 -15.20 14.49 -6.05
N VAL A 400 -15.55 13.64 -5.08
CA VAL A 400 -16.50 13.94 -4.02
C VAL A 400 -15.92 13.48 -2.70
N SER A 401 -15.94 14.37 -1.72
CA SER A 401 -15.62 14.06 -0.33
C SER A 401 -16.84 14.27 0.54
N SER A 402 -17.40 13.21 1.11
CA SER A 402 -18.41 13.40 2.14
C SER A 402 -17.70 13.54 3.49
N PRO A 403 -18.03 14.56 4.32
CA PRO A 403 -17.66 14.48 5.72
C PRO A 403 -18.37 13.24 6.27
N LEU A 404 -17.61 12.19 6.65
CA LEU A 404 -18.19 11.01 7.29
C LEU A 404 -18.85 11.32 8.65
N TRP A 405 -18.89 12.58 9.07
CA TRP A 405 -19.59 13.01 10.26
C TRP A 405 -19.89 14.51 10.23
N LYS A 406 -21.18 14.89 10.17
CA LYS A 406 -21.67 16.04 10.94
C LYS A 406 -22.30 15.42 12.19
N PRO A 407 -21.66 15.42 13.38
CA PRO A 407 -22.34 14.88 14.54
C PRO A 407 -23.57 15.74 14.82
N ALA A 408 -24.76 15.15 14.72
CA ALA A 408 -25.89 15.60 15.51
C ALA A 408 -25.47 15.35 16.97
N VAL A 409 -25.04 16.42 17.64
CA VAL A 409 -24.45 16.40 18.99
C VAL A 409 -25.33 15.59 19.96
N ASP A 410 -24.96 14.34 20.26
CA ASP A 410 -25.44 13.66 21.45
C ASP A 410 -24.52 14.06 22.61
N ARG A 411 -25.07 14.81 23.57
CA ARG A 411 -24.36 15.34 24.74
C ARG A 411 -23.77 14.24 25.63
N ARG A 412 -24.09 12.97 25.41
CA ARG A 412 -23.56 11.84 26.21
C ARG A 412 -22.15 11.39 25.81
N GLU A 413 -21.70 11.59 24.57
CA GLU A 413 -20.34 11.20 24.12
C GLU A 413 -19.25 12.20 24.52
N ILE A 414 -19.62 13.38 25.04
CA ILE A 414 -18.69 14.44 25.49
C ILE A 414 -17.81 13.98 26.68
N ARG A 415 -18.11 12.84 27.32
CA ARG A 415 -17.31 12.34 28.45
C ARG A 415 -15.99 11.67 28.05
N GLU A 416 -15.79 11.28 26.79
CA GLU A 416 -14.55 10.61 26.33
C GLU A 416 -13.81 11.34 25.19
N GLY A 417 -14.24 12.56 24.85
CA GLY A 417 -13.34 13.65 24.45
C GLY A 417 -12.48 13.48 23.20
N ILE A 418 -13.08 13.40 22.01
CA ILE A 418 -12.50 14.01 20.78
C ILE A 418 -13.65 14.68 20.02
N SER A 419 -13.67 16.02 20.01
CA SER A 419 -14.54 16.79 19.12
C SER A 419 -13.87 16.90 17.77
N LEU A 420 -14.40 16.25 16.73
CA LEU A 420 -13.88 16.41 15.37
C LEU A 420 -14.09 17.86 14.91
N ALA A 421 -13.07 18.47 14.31
CA ALA A 421 -13.20 19.77 13.68
C ALA A 421 -14.13 19.68 12.46
N GLN A 422 -14.94 20.71 12.22
CA GLN A 422 -15.65 20.84 10.96
C GLN A 422 -14.63 21.23 9.87
N PHE A 423 -14.53 20.45 8.81
CA PHE A 423 -13.64 20.72 7.68
C PHE A 423 -14.40 20.74 6.34
N SER A 424 -13.91 21.53 5.38
CA SER A 424 -14.20 21.38 3.96
C SER A 424 -13.08 20.60 3.28
N ALA A 425 -13.32 20.10 2.06
CA ALA A 425 -12.33 19.33 1.32
C ALA A 425 -11.97 20.04 0.02
N VAL A 426 -10.70 20.41 -0.14
CA VAL A 426 -10.14 20.81 -1.43
C VAL A 426 -9.63 19.55 -2.12
N HIS A 427 -10.00 19.36 -3.39
CA HIS A 427 -9.51 18.21 -4.15
C HIS A 427 -8.31 18.58 -5.01
N THR A 428 -7.27 17.75 -4.98
CA THR A 428 -6.04 17.94 -5.74
C THR A 428 -5.80 16.75 -6.66
N VAL A 429 -5.39 17.05 -7.89
CA VAL A 429 -4.96 16.07 -8.90
C VAL A 429 -3.45 16.13 -9.05
N ILE A 430 -2.82 14.95 -9.02
CA ILE A 430 -1.39 14.76 -9.26
C ILE A 430 -1.23 13.81 -10.44
N ALA A 431 -0.87 14.35 -11.60
CA ALA A 431 -0.66 13.59 -12.83
C ALA A 431 0.84 13.29 -13.02
N ARG A 432 1.14 12.03 -13.30
CA ARG A 432 2.50 11.49 -13.46
C ARG A 432 2.68 10.85 -14.83
N ASP A 433 3.93 10.81 -15.29
CA ASP A 433 4.29 10.07 -16.50
C ASP A 433 4.25 8.54 -16.27
N ARG A 434 4.65 7.75 -17.28
CA ARG A 434 4.76 6.29 -17.16
C ARG A 434 5.94 5.82 -16.27
N GLY A 435 6.93 6.68 -16.05
CA GLY A 435 7.99 6.49 -15.05
C GLY A 435 7.60 6.97 -13.66
N LEU A 436 6.32 7.36 -13.47
CA LEU A 436 5.75 7.90 -12.24
C LEU A 436 6.41 9.20 -11.79
N ASN A 437 7.02 9.97 -12.69
CA ASN A 437 7.50 11.30 -12.35
C ASN A 437 6.33 12.27 -12.39
N GLU A 438 6.20 13.10 -11.35
CA GLU A 438 5.20 14.16 -11.30
C GLU A 438 5.38 15.15 -12.45
N LEU A 439 4.30 15.39 -13.19
CA LEU A 439 4.23 16.33 -14.31
C LEU A 439 3.37 17.54 -13.97
N VAL A 440 2.26 17.32 -13.27
CA VAL A 440 1.29 18.35 -12.92
C VAL A 440 0.71 18.03 -11.55
N ARG A 441 0.64 19.05 -10.70
CA ARG A 441 -0.18 19.10 -9.49
C ARG A 441 -1.11 20.30 -9.59
N ALA A 442 -2.40 20.09 -9.41
CA ALA A 442 -3.40 21.14 -9.55
C ALA A 442 -4.59 20.91 -8.62
N ALA A 443 -5.03 21.98 -7.95
CA ALA A 443 -6.32 22.00 -7.28
C ALA A 443 -7.46 21.93 -8.31
N MET A 444 -8.50 21.19 -7.98
CA MET A 444 -9.71 21.04 -8.78
C MET A 444 -10.66 22.21 -8.55
N VAL A 445 -11.54 22.47 -9.52
CA VAL A 445 -12.55 23.52 -9.39
C VAL A 445 -13.73 22.96 -8.60
N GLU A 446 -14.10 23.60 -7.50
CA GLU A 446 -15.31 23.30 -6.76
C GLU A 446 -16.55 23.62 -7.60
N VAL A 447 -17.47 22.67 -7.64
CA VAL A 447 -18.74 22.82 -8.36
C VAL A 447 -19.93 22.82 -7.43
N ASP A 448 -19.85 22.09 -6.33
CA ASP A 448 -20.83 22.14 -5.25
C ASP A 448 -20.09 22.15 -3.91
N ILE A 449 -20.26 23.25 -3.18
CA ILE A 449 -19.61 23.49 -1.89
C ILE A 449 -20.28 22.66 -0.80
N GLU A 450 -21.61 22.50 -0.83
CA GLU A 450 -22.33 21.78 0.21
C GLU A 450 -22.08 20.27 0.12
N GLY A 451 -22.01 19.75 -1.10
CA GLY A 451 -21.67 18.36 -1.40
C GLY A 451 -20.16 18.06 -1.49
N ASN A 452 -19.29 19.07 -1.34
CA ASN A 452 -17.84 18.96 -1.57
C ASN A 452 -17.54 18.21 -2.89
N VAL A 453 -18.11 18.70 -3.98
CA VAL A 453 -17.91 18.13 -5.32
C VAL A 453 -16.98 19.04 -6.09
N SER A 454 -15.90 18.45 -6.61
CA SER A 454 -14.98 19.16 -7.49
C SER A 454 -14.86 18.46 -8.84
N MET A 455 -14.58 19.26 -9.86
CA MET A 455 -14.34 18.80 -11.22
C MET A 455 -13.09 19.44 -11.79
N LEU A 456 -12.36 18.68 -12.60
CA LEU A 456 -11.25 19.20 -13.41
C LEU A 456 -11.34 18.61 -14.81
N GLU A 457 -11.38 19.47 -15.82
CA GLU A 457 -11.18 19.07 -17.21
C GLU A 457 -9.84 19.63 -17.70
N MET A 458 -8.93 18.74 -18.12
CA MET A 458 -7.60 19.13 -18.60
C MET A 458 -7.25 18.43 -19.90
N ARG A 459 -6.29 18.97 -20.65
CA ARG A 459 -5.81 18.34 -21.88
C ARG A 459 -5.14 17.00 -21.55
N HIS A 460 -5.52 15.94 -22.27
CA HIS A 460 -4.88 14.64 -22.12
C HIS A 460 -3.54 14.63 -22.88
N ALA A 461 -2.44 14.86 -22.15
CA ALA A 461 -1.11 14.72 -22.69
C ALA A 461 -0.72 13.22 -22.77
N SER A 462 -0.15 12.79 -23.91
CA SER A 462 0.20 11.37 -24.15
C SER A 462 1.23 10.79 -23.18
N GLN A 463 1.96 11.67 -22.49
CA GLN A 463 2.94 11.32 -21.46
C GLN A 463 2.30 10.86 -20.15
N PHE A 464 1.04 11.22 -19.86
CA PHE A 464 0.38 10.79 -18.63
C PHE A 464 0.24 9.26 -18.59
N GLY A 465 0.62 8.66 -17.46
CA GLY A 465 0.52 7.22 -17.21
C GLY A 465 -0.20 6.89 -15.91
N HIS A 466 -0.18 7.79 -14.93
CA HIS A 466 -0.78 7.58 -13.63
C HIS A 466 -1.34 8.89 -13.07
N MET A 467 -2.44 8.81 -12.33
CA MET A 467 -3.06 9.96 -11.68
C MET A 467 -3.45 9.62 -10.24
N THR A 468 -3.18 10.53 -9.33
CA THR A 468 -3.72 10.51 -7.96
C THR A 468 -4.71 11.64 -7.83
N VAL A 469 -5.87 11.35 -7.26
CA VAL A 469 -6.88 12.33 -6.88
C VAL A 469 -7.06 12.20 -5.38
N ALA A 470 -6.83 13.28 -4.65
CA ALA A 470 -6.84 13.28 -3.20
C ALA A 470 -7.64 14.46 -2.67
N ALA A 471 -8.28 14.28 -1.52
CA ALA A 471 -8.83 15.36 -0.73
C ALA A 471 -7.75 15.98 0.16
N GLU A 472 -7.93 17.24 0.51
CA GLU A 472 -7.15 17.99 1.49
C GLU A 472 -8.16 18.64 2.43
N HIS A 473 -8.04 18.40 3.73
CA HIS A 473 -8.98 18.92 4.71
C HIS A 473 -8.60 20.36 5.07
N VAL A 474 -9.56 21.26 4.95
CA VAL A 474 -9.40 22.67 5.30
C VAL A 474 -10.34 23.00 6.45
N VAL A 475 -9.82 23.53 7.55
CA VAL A 475 -10.62 23.97 8.71
C VAL A 475 -10.71 25.49 8.71
N GLU A 476 -11.91 26.04 8.88
CA GLU A 476 -12.10 27.50 8.83
C GLU A 476 -11.22 28.24 9.86
N GLY A 477 -10.35 29.11 9.36
CA GLY A 477 -9.48 29.96 10.19
C GLY A 477 -8.19 29.30 10.67
N GLN A 478 -7.88 28.07 10.23
CA GLN A 478 -6.61 27.39 10.47
C GLN A 478 -6.11 26.73 9.18
N ASP A 479 -4.88 27.05 8.77
CA ASP A 479 -4.15 26.21 7.84
C ASP A 479 -3.72 24.98 8.66
N LEU A 480 -4.36 23.83 8.43
CA LEU A 480 -3.92 22.57 9.05
C LEU A 480 -2.90 21.97 8.11
N GLU A 481 -1.67 21.87 8.59
CA GLU A 481 -0.58 21.28 7.82
C GLU A 481 -0.74 19.75 7.78
N ASP A 482 -1.33 19.14 8.84
CA ASP A 482 -1.42 17.68 8.98
C ASP A 482 -2.80 17.14 9.37
N ALA A 483 -3.12 15.97 8.83
CA ALA A 483 -4.33 15.21 9.15
C ALA A 483 -4.43 14.80 10.63
N GLU A 484 -3.32 14.79 11.36
CA GLU A 484 -3.27 14.55 12.81
C GLU A 484 -4.03 15.62 13.60
N ASP A 485 -4.01 16.88 13.14
CA ASP A 485 -4.74 17.99 13.77
C ASP A 485 -6.26 17.88 13.58
N VAL A 486 -6.70 17.24 12.49
CA VAL A 486 -8.12 16.94 12.20
C VAL A 486 -8.55 15.62 12.87
N GLY A 487 -7.60 14.72 13.15
CA GLY A 487 -7.85 13.34 13.59
C GLY A 487 -8.47 12.46 12.51
N VAL A 488 -8.38 12.87 11.23
CA VAL A 488 -8.94 12.16 10.07
C VAL A 488 -7.99 12.32 8.87
N LEU A 489 -7.56 11.22 8.29
CA LEU A 489 -6.77 11.20 7.06
C LEU A 489 -7.61 11.57 5.83
N PRO A 490 -7.02 12.27 4.85
CA PRO A 490 -7.67 12.53 3.59
C PRO A 490 -7.93 11.23 2.81
N GLY A 491 -9.07 11.20 2.11
CA GLY A 491 -9.33 10.14 1.15
C GLY A 491 -8.62 10.41 -0.17
N HIS A 492 -8.10 9.36 -0.80
CA HIS A 492 -7.45 9.45 -2.10
C HIS A 492 -7.74 8.22 -2.98
N ARG A 493 -7.50 8.36 -4.29
CA ARG A 493 -7.65 7.31 -5.29
C ARG A 493 -6.57 7.44 -6.36
N HIS A 494 -6.14 6.28 -6.87
CA HIS A 494 -5.12 6.17 -7.91
C HIS A 494 -5.72 5.57 -9.19
N PHE A 495 -5.29 6.07 -10.34
CA PHE A 495 -5.79 5.67 -11.65
C PHE A 495 -4.61 5.48 -12.61
N ALA A 496 -4.57 4.33 -13.28
CA ALA A 496 -3.74 4.15 -14.46
C ALA A 496 -4.44 4.80 -15.65
N LEU A 497 -3.72 5.64 -16.41
CA LEU A 497 -4.28 6.30 -17.59
C LEU A 497 -3.90 5.55 -18.86
N ALA A 498 -4.92 5.13 -19.60
CA ALA A 498 -4.77 4.66 -20.97
C ALA A 498 -4.44 5.84 -21.92
N PRO A 499 -3.88 5.57 -23.11
CA PRO A 499 -3.58 6.62 -24.09
C PRO A 499 -4.81 7.51 -24.42
N PRO A 500 -4.58 8.75 -24.89
CA PRO A 500 -5.65 9.66 -25.30
C PRO A 500 -6.61 9.05 -26.33
N LEU A 501 -7.88 9.46 -26.27
CA LEU A 501 -8.86 9.13 -27.30
C LEU A 501 -8.40 9.63 -28.67
N ARG A 502 -8.86 8.97 -29.73
CA ARG A 502 -8.45 9.30 -31.10
C ARG A 502 -9.11 10.62 -31.51
N ARG A 503 -8.30 11.52 -32.07
CA ARG A 503 -8.73 12.87 -32.50
C ARG A 503 -9.45 12.87 -33.85
N ASP A 504 -9.27 11.81 -34.62
CA ASP A 504 -9.75 11.70 -35.99
C ASP A 504 -11.28 11.58 -36.01
N ALA A 505 -11.95 12.57 -36.60
CA ALA A 505 -13.41 12.62 -36.68
C ALA A 505 -14.04 11.59 -37.62
N VAL A 506 -13.23 10.79 -38.33
CA VAL A 506 -13.71 9.64 -39.11
C VAL A 506 -13.71 8.37 -38.25
N GLN A 507 -13.12 8.42 -37.05
CA GLN A 507 -12.98 7.25 -36.19
C GLN A 507 -13.97 7.31 -35.03
N PHE A 508 -14.91 6.36 -35.05
CA PHE A 508 -15.84 6.11 -33.97
C PHE A 508 -15.11 5.84 -32.65
N GLU A 509 -15.51 6.56 -31.60
CA GLU A 509 -14.88 6.52 -30.29
C GLU A 509 -15.89 6.65 -29.15
N LEU A 510 -15.51 6.17 -27.97
CA LEU A 510 -16.33 6.12 -26.77
C LEU A 510 -15.54 6.69 -25.59
N SER A 511 -16.13 7.57 -24.79
CA SER A 511 -15.53 8.03 -23.54
C SER A 511 -15.34 6.88 -22.57
N ASP A 512 -14.50 7.04 -21.55
CA ASP A 512 -14.61 6.13 -20.41
C ASP A 512 -15.93 6.38 -19.66
N LEU A 513 -16.36 5.39 -18.87
CA LEU A 513 -17.62 5.41 -18.15
C LEU A 513 -17.48 6.19 -16.84
N ILE A 514 -18.49 6.98 -16.51
CA ILE A 514 -18.66 7.55 -15.17
C ILE A 514 -19.93 6.95 -14.58
N VAL A 515 -19.83 6.38 -13.39
CA VAL A 515 -20.96 5.72 -12.72
C VAL A 515 -21.27 6.37 -11.38
N GLY A 516 -22.48 6.25 -10.91
CA GLY A 516 -22.86 6.93 -9.69
C GLY A 516 -24.34 6.85 -9.40
N ILE A 517 -24.82 7.81 -8.65
CA ILE A 517 -26.24 7.97 -8.35
C ILE A 517 -26.79 9.20 -9.08
N SER A 518 -28.11 9.22 -9.23
CA SER A 518 -28.85 10.37 -9.73
C SER A 518 -28.62 11.58 -8.81
N PRO A 519 -28.16 12.75 -9.32
CA PRO A 519 -28.04 13.96 -8.50
C PRO A 519 -29.38 14.36 -7.88
N GLU A 520 -30.48 14.10 -8.58
CA GLU A 520 -31.85 14.36 -8.12
C GLU A 520 -32.24 13.55 -6.87
N SER A 521 -31.51 12.47 -6.56
CA SER A 521 -31.71 11.68 -5.34
C SER A 521 -31.04 12.28 -4.10
N ILE A 522 -30.21 13.32 -4.26
CA ILE A 522 -29.42 13.91 -3.18
C ILE A 522 -30.03 15.25 -2.76
N ILE A 523 -30.38 15.34 -1.48
CA ILE A 523 -30.91 16.59 -0.90
C ILE A 523 -29.77 17.62 -0.82
N GLY A 524 -30.00 18.82 -1.35
CA GLY A 524 -29.04 19.94 -1.30
C GLY A 524 -28.12 20.07 -2.51
N VAL A 525 -28.20 19.17 -3.49
CA VAL A 525 -27.43 19.27 -4.74
C VAL A 525 -28.31 19.90 -5.82
N ASP A 526 -28.16 21.20 -6.05
CA ASP A 526 -29.00 21.95 -7.00
C ASP A 526 -28.59 21.78 -8.47
N SER A 527 -27.29 21.61 -8.75
CA SER A 527 -26.78 21.36 -10.11
C SER A 527 -25.37 20.78 -10.13
N LEU A 528 -25.17 19.67 -10.85
CA LEU A 528 -23.85 19.14 -11.18
C LEU A 528 -23.54 19.31 -12.69
N PRO A 529 -22.27 19.45 -13.11
CA PRO A 529 -21.91 19.59 -14.53
C PRO A 529 -22.26 18.38 -15.36
N LEU A 530 -22.21 17.20 -14.72
CA LEU A 530 -22.65 15.95 -15.27
C LEU A 530 -23.90 15.49 -14.53
N PRO A 531 -24.84 14.80 -15.20
CA PRO A 531 -26.05 14.28 -14.58
C PRO A 531 -25.78 13.05 -13.70
N VAL A 532 -24.62 12.95 -13.06
CA VAL A 532 -24.18 11.82 -12.22
C VAL A 532 -23.38 12.33 -11.02
N HIS A 533 -23.72 11.82 -9.84
CA HIS A 533 -22.92 12.01 -8.64
C HIS A 533 -22.03 10.78 -8.44
N PRO A 534 -20.69 10.90 -8.56
CA PRO A 534 -19.79 9.77 -8.72
C PRO A 534 -19.78 8.86 -7.48
N ALA A 535 -20.10 7.59 -7.67
CA ALA A 535 -20.00 6.54 -6.66
C ALA A 535 -19.59 5.23 -7.33
N THR A 536 -18.90 4.35 -6.61
CA THR A 536 -18.57 3.00 -7.10
C THR A 536 -19.04 1.90 -6.15
N ARG A 537 -19.77 2.27 -5.10
CA ARG A 537 -20.38 1.37 -4.12
C ARG A 537 -21.83 1.75 -3.99
N PHE A 538 -22.71 0.77 -4.12
CA PHE A 538 -24.15 0.98 -4.22
C PHE A 538 -24.88 0.02 -3.31
N TRP A 539 -25.93 0.47 -2.63
CA TRP A 539 -26.87 -0.45 -2.02
C TRP A 539 -27.67 -1.14 -3.12
N ARG A 540 -28.01 -2.41 -2.88
CA ARG A 540 -28.76 -3.21 -3.86
C ARG A 540 -30.12 -2.62 -4.24
N ALA A 541 -30.72 -1.81 -3.36
CA ALA A 541 -31.98 -1.13 -3.60
C ALA A 541 -31.88 0.11 -4.50
N ASP A 542 -30.68 0.68 -4.64
CA ASP A 542 -30.48 1.97 -5.30
C ASP A 542 -30.18 1.78 -6.80
N PRO A 543 -30.77 2.61 -7.67
CA PRO A 543 -30.42 2.61 -9.09
C PRO A 543 -28.99 3.08 -9.29
N VAL A 544 -28.27 2.43 -10.22
CA VAL A 544 -26.92 2.81 -10.61
C VAL A 544 -26.99 3.61 -11.91
N ARG A 545 -26.67 4.90 -11.84
CA ARG A 545 -26.58 5.76 -13.03
C ARG A 545 -25.24 5.56 -13.74
N VAL A 546 -25.28 5.42 -15.06
CA VAL A 546 -24.11 5.37 -15.93
C VAL A 546 -24.16 6.55 -16.88
N TYR A 547 -23.05 7.26 -17.02
CA TYR A 547 -22.83 8.36 -17.95
C TYR A 547 -21.69 8.00 -18.93
N LEU A 548 -21.88 8.38 -20.20
CA LEU A 548 -20.90 8.20 -21.26
C LEU A 548 -21.12 9.20 -22.41
N GLU A 549 -20.08 9.37 -23.21
CA GLU A 549 -20.12 10.16 -24.45
C GLU A 549 -19.69 9.31 -25.64
N ILE A 550 -20.41 9.45 -26.74
CA ILE A 550 -20.16 8.76 -28.01
C ILE A 550 -19.71 9.80 -29.03
N TYR A 551 -18.59 9.55 -29.70
CA TYR A 551 -17.96 10.48 -30.60
C TYR A 551 -17.88 9.94 -32.01
N HIS A 552 -18.08 10.84 -32.97
CA HIS A 552 -17.92 10.61 -34.40
C HIS A 552 -18.76 9.42 -34.92
N PRO A 553 -20.10 9.39 -34.70
CA PRO A 553 -20.94 8.42 -35.38
C PRO A 553 -20.80 8.57 -36.90
N THR A 554 -20.66 7.45 -37.62
CA THR A 554 -20.49 7.46 -39.07
C THR A 554 -21.69 8.11 -39.76
N GLY A 555 -21.46 8.92 -40.79
CA GLY A 555 -22.49 9.63 -41.57
C GLY A 555 -22.85 11.03 -41.04
N VAL A 556 -22.67 11.30 -39.74
CA VAL A 556 -23.09 12.58 -39.14
C VAL A 556 -22.30 13.78 -39.67
N ALA A 557 -21.01 13.61 -39.96
CA ALA A 557 -20.20 14.67 -40.57
C ALA A 557 -20.69 15.07 -41.96
N ASP A 558 -21.38 14.15 -42.66
CA ASP A 558 -21.93 14.35 -44.00
C ASP A 558 -23.42 14.77 -43.96
N GLY A 559 -23.98 15.02 -42.76
CA GLY A 559 -25.37 15.42 -42.55
C GLY A 559 -26.36 14.26 -42.49
N GLU A 560 -25.89 13.01 -42.40
CA GLU A 560 -26.72 11.83 -42.21
C GLU A 560 -26.97 11.55 -40.71
N ILE A 561 -27.98 10.72 -40.41
CA ILE A 561 -28.25 10.26 -39.04
C ILE A 561 -27.30 9.09 -38.72
N GLY A 562 -26.47 9.26 -37.70
CA GLY A 562 -25.62 8.20 -37.19
C GLY A 562 -26.43 7.20 -36.36
N ASN A 563 -26.17 5.91 -36.56
CA ASN A 563 -26.89 4.82 -35.89
C ASN A 563 -25.91 3.90 -35.16
N TYR A 564 -26.17 3.61 -33.88
CA TYR A 564 -25.34 2.70 -33.10
C TYR A 564 -26.16 1.88 -32.10
N ASP A 565 -25.68 0.65 -31.87
CA ASP A 565 -26.24 -0.28 -30.89
C ASP A 565 -25.49 -0.15 -29.56
N LEU A 566 -26.22 0.17 -28.51
CA LEU A 566 -25.71 0.23 -27.14
C LEU A 566 -26.12 -1.03 -26.38
N ARG A 567 -25.12 -1.73 -25.85
CA ARG A 567 -25.29 -2.94 -25.04
C ARG A 567 -24.58 -2.78 -23.70
N VAL A 568 -25.33 -2.94 -22.62
CA VAL A 568 -24.81 -2.90 -21.25
C VAL A 568 -24.88 -4.28 -20.65
N LEU A 569 -23.73 -4.77 -20.17
CA LEU A 569 -23.62 -6.05 -19.49
C LEU A 569 -23.23 -5.84 -18.03
N VAL A 570 -23.80 -6.68 -17.17
CA VAL A 570 -23.41 -6.81 -15.77
C VAL A 570 -22.82 -8.19 -15.57
N ALA A 571 -21.59 -8.25 -15.07
CA ALA A 571 -20.89 -9.49 -14.82
C ALA A 571 -20.25 -9.49 -13.42
N PRO A 572 -20.05 -10.66 -12.79
CA PRO A 572 -19.18 -10.76 -11.62
C PRO A 572 -17.78 -10.22 -11.93
N TYR A 573 -17.15 -9.54 -10.97
CA TYR A 573 -15.77 -9.09 -11.14
C TYR A 573 -14.82 -10.29 -11.14
N THR A 574 -14.18 -10.56 -12.28
CA THR A 574 -13.21 -11.65 -12.47
C THR A 574 -11.75 -11.18 -12.47
N GLY A 575 -11.51 -9.87 -12.26
CA GLY A 575 -10.17 -9.29 -12.29
C GLY A 575 -9.68 -8.97 -13.70
N ALA A 576 -8.58 -9.63 -14.11
CA ALA A 576 -7.67 -9.27 -15.21
C ALA A 576 -8.25 -9.31 -16.65
N ALA A 577 -9.55 -9.45 -16.81
CA ALA A 577 -10.18 -9.47 -18.13
C ALA A 577 -10.22 -8.05 -18.73
N THR A 578 -9.83 -7.95 -20.00
CA THR A 578 -10.00 -6.73 -20.79
C THR A 578 -11.49 -6.46 -21.05
N PRO A 579 -11.90 -5.19 -21.26
CA PRO A 579 -13.27 -4.86 -21.61
C PRO A 579 -13.79 -5.69 -22.81
N GLU A 580 -12.95 -5.90 -23.82
CA GLU A 580 -13.29 -6.67 -25.02
C GLU A 580 -13.51 -8.16 -24.72
N GLN A 581 -12.77 -8.74 -23.78
CA GLN A 581 -13.02 -10.11 -23.32
C GLN A 581 -14.35 -10.23 -22.58
N LEU A 582 -14.69 -9.24 -21.77
CA LEU A 582 -15.92 -9.22 -20.98
C LEU A 582 -17.18 -9.00 -21.83
N ALA A 583 -17.06 -8.34 -22.98
CA ALA A 583 -18.17 -8.13 -23.90
C ALA A 583 -18.57 -9.39 -24.70
N ARG A 584 -17.76 -10.45 -24.66
CA ARG A 584 -18.03 -11.68 -25.42
C ARG A 584 -19.27 -12.41 -24.87
N PRO A 585 -20.08 -13.06 -25.73
CA PRO A 585 -21.28 -13.77 -25.28
C PRO A 585 -21.01 -14.90 -24.26
N ASP A 586 -19.82 -15.50 -24.29
CA ASP A 586 -19.38 -16.58 -23.41
C ASP A 586 -18.74 -16.10 -22.09
N ALA A 587 -18.57 -14.78 -21.91
CA ALA A 587 -17.97 -14.19 -20.70
C ALA A 587 -18.90 -14.19 -19.47
N GLY A 588 -20.14 -14.69 -19.61
CA GLY A 588 -21.10 -14.83 -18.51
C GLY A 588 -21.78 -13.53 -18.06
N GLY A 589 -21.60 -12.43 -18.79
CA GLY A 589 -22.28 -11.17 -18.53
C GLY A 589 -23.77 -11.21 -18.90
N ARG A 590 -24.63 -10.73 -18.01
CA ARG A 590 -26.07 -10.58 -18.27
C ARG A 590 -26.32 -9.24 -18.95
N ALA A 591 -27.04 -9.25 -20.08
CA ALA A 591 -27.52 -8.02 -20.68
C ALA A 591 -28.54 -7.31 -19.76
N ALA A 592 -28.23 -6.07 -19.41
CA ALA A 592 -29.10 -5.20 -18.63
C ALA A 592 -29.86 -4.22 -19.53
N ILE A 593 -29.22 -3.71 -20.59
CA ILE A 593 -29.81 -2.81 -21.58
C ILE A 593 -29.30 -3.22 -22.96
N GLU A 594 -30.19 -3.28 -23.93
CA GLU A 594 -29.90 -3.36 -25.36
C GLU A 594 -30.82 -2.38 -26.08
N VAL A 595 -30.26 -1.34 -26.68
CA VAL A 595 -31.03 -0.26 -27.30
C VAL A 595 -30.32 0.28 -28.53
N GLU A 596 -31.11 0.65 -29.53
CA GLU A 596 -30.68 1.37 -30.71
C GLU A 596 -30.79 2.87 -30.47
N ILE A 597 -29.74 3.61 -30.83
CA ILE A 597 -29.68 5.05 -30.63
C ILE A 597 -29.34 5.72 -31.96
N GLU A 598 -30.10 6.75 -32.28
CA GLU A 598 -29.89 7.65 -33.40
C GLU A 598 -29.22 8.93 -32.92
N SER A 599 -28.29 9.49 -33.71
CA SER A 599 -27.61 10.75 -33.40
C SER A 599 -27.51 11.64 -34.63
N GLU A 600 -27.95 12.88 -34.49
CA GLU A 600 -27.75 13.96 -35.47
C GLU A 600 -26.49 14.80 -35.16
N ALA A 601 -25.86 14.57 -33.99
CA ALA A 601 -24.71 15.33 -33.53
C ALA A 601 -23.43 14.48 -33.56
N PRO A 602 -22.26 15.10 -33.84
CA PRO A 602 -20.97 14.41 -33.85
C PRO A 602 -20.52 13.96 -32.44
N THR A 603 -21.21 14.41 -31.40
CA THR A 603 -21.02 14.00 -30.01
C THR A 603 -22.38 13.79 -29.36
N GLY A 604 -22.65 12.58 -28.90
CA GLY A 604 -23.84 12.22 -28.14
C GLY A 604 -23.48 12.03 -26.66
N ARG A 605 -24.20 12.70 -25.75
CA ARG A 605 -24.07 12.50 -24.30
C ARG A 605 -25.25 11.66 -23.82
N HIS A 606 -24.96 10.56 -23.15
CA HIS A 606 -25.98 9.60 -22.73
C HIS A 606 -25.83 9.28 -21.26
N TYR A 607 -26.98 9.13 -20.60
CA TYR A 607 -27.04 8.52 -19.27
C TYR A 607 -28.27 7.64 -19.16
N PHE A 608 -28.17 6.63 -18.30
CA PHE A 608 -29.26 5.71 -18.00
C PHE A 608 -29.09 5.13 -16.60
N ASP A 609 -30.20 4.71 -16.01
CA ASP A 609 -30.26 4.13 -14.67
C ASP A 609 -30.43 2.61 -14.76
N LEU A 610 -29.56 1.88 -14.07
CA LEU A 610 -29.55 0.42 -14.01
C LEU A 610 -30.19 -0.05 -12.69
N ASP A 611 -31.18 -0.93 -12.81
CA ASP A 611 -31.74 -1.65 -11.67
C ASP A 611 -30.97 -2.95 -11.42
N LEU A 612 -30.19 -2.97 -10.34
CA LEU A 612 -29.37 -4.12 -9.94
C LEU A 612 -29.97 -4.89 -8.75
N ARG A 613 -31.26 -4.67 -8.43
CA ARG A 613 -31.92 -5.34 -7.29
C ARG A 613 -31.94 -6.86 -7.38
N ASN A 614 -31.76 -7.45 -8.57
CA ASN A 614 -31.72 -8.90 -8.73
C ASN A 614 -30.29 -9.47 -8.82
N GLU A 615 -29.27 -8.61 -8.80
CA GLU A 615 -27.88 -9.05 -8.81
C GLU A 615 -27.42 -9.52 -7.43
N ARG A 616 -26.42 -10.41 -7.43
CA ARG A 616 -25.81 -10.87 -6.17
C ARG A 616 -24.95 -9.74 -5.60
N PRO A 617 -25.06 -9.44 -4.29
CA PRO A 617 -24.11 -8.56 -3.63
C PRO A 617 -22.67 -9.04 -3.81
N GLY A 618 -21.75 -8.09 -3.89
CA GLY A 618 -20.33 -8.34 -4.13
C GLY A 618 -19.75 -7.45 -5.23
N PRO A 619 -18.49 -7.71 -5.63
CA PRO A 619 -17.83 -6.97 -6.70
C PRO A 619 -18.37 -7.39 -8.06
N LEU A 620 -18.79 -6.41 -8.86
CA LEU A 620 -19.30 -6.57 -10.21
C LEU A 620 -18.47 -5.73 -11.20
N GLN A 621 -18.61 -6.00 -12.49
CA GLN A 621 -18.18 -5.12 -13.57
C GLN A 621 -19.38 -4.73 -14.42
N LEU A 622 -19.48 -3.43 -14.70
CA LEU A 622 -20.35 -2.88 -15.73
C LEU A 622 -19.55 -2.76 -17.02
N VAL A 623 -20.04 -3.36 -18.09
CA VAL A 623 -19.41 -3.33 -19.41
C VAL A 623 -20.38 -2.68 -20.38
N VAL A 624 -19.92 -1.64 -21.05
CA VAL A 624 -20.69 -0.97 -22.10
C VAL A 624 -19.98 -1.20 -23.43
N GLN A 625 -20.70 -1.83 -24.35
CA GLN A 625 -20.30 -1.98 -25.74
C GLN A 625 -21.19 -1.08 -26.59
N VAL A 626 -20.57 -0.24 -27.42
CA VAL A 626 -21.27 0.55 -28.43
C VAL A 626 -20.76 0.16 -29.80
N THR A 627 -21.66 -0.17 -30.72
CA THR A 627 -21.33 -0.62 -32.07
C THR A 627 -21.93 0.32 -33.10
N ASP A 628 -21.09 0.94 -33.92
CA ASP A 628 -21.53 1.72 -35.06
C ASP A 628 -22.10 0.78 -36.13
N ARG A 629 -23.37 0.99 -36.54
CA ARG A 629 -24.05 0.10 -37.49
C ARG A 629 -23.57 0.24 -38.92
N ALA A 630 -23.09 1.42 -39.32
CA ALA A 630 -22.64 1.65 -40.68
C ALA A 630 -21.31 0.95 -40.95
N THR A 631 -20.42 0.90 -39.96
CA THR A 631 -19.07 0.31 -40.09
C THR A 631 -18.92 -1.05 -39.43
N GLY A 632 -19.79 -1.41 -38.49
CA GLY A 632 -19.66 -2.58 -37.62
C GLY A 632 -18.58 -2.45 -36.54
N VAL A 633 -17.97 -1.28 -36.37
CA VAL A 633 -16.91 -1.05 -35.38
C VAL A 633 -17.51 -0.96 -33.99
N SER A 634 -17.04 -1.80 -33.06
CA SER A 634 -17.40 -1.72 -31.64
C SER A 634 -16.32 -1.05 -30.80
N ARG A 635 -16.76 -0.26 -29.81
CA ARG A 635 -15.94 0.23 -28.69
C ARG A 635 -16.50 -0.33 -27.39
N VAL A 636 -15.61 -0.79 -26.52
CA VAL A 636 -15.98 -1.38 -25.24
C VAL A 636 -15.30 -0.62 -24.10
N ARG A 637 -16.04 -0.38 -23.03
CA ARG A 637 -15.52 0.15 -21.76
C ARG A 637 -16.05 -0.68 -20.61
N ALA A 638 -15.25 -0.83 -19.57
CA ALA A 638 -15.64 -1.52 -18.36
C ALA A 638 -15.26 -0.70 -17.13
N ILE A 639 -16.10 -0.77 -16.10
CA ILE A 639 -15.85 -0.12 -14.81
C ILE A 639 -16.26 -1.05 -13.66
N PRO A 640 -15.38 -1.26 -12.65
CA PRO A 640 -15.72 -2.05 -11.49
C PRO A 640 -16.66 -1.27 -10.55
N ILE A 641 -17.66 -1.97 -10.02
CA ILE A 641 -18.56 -1.46 -8.99
C ILE A 641 -18.71 -2.51 -7.87
N ALA A 642 -19.15 -2.09 -6.69
CA ALA A 642 -19.49 -3.00 -5.60
C ALA A 642 -20.96 -2.83 -5.20
N LEU A 643 -21.69 -3.94 -5.16
CA LEU A 643 -23.07 -3.97 -4.70
C LEU A 643 -23.12 -4.48 -3.26
N LEU A 644 -23.60 -3.65 -2.35
CA LEU A 644 -23.70 -3.95 -0.92
C LEU A 644 -24.97 -4.77 -0.63
N ALA A 645 -24.88 -5.69 0.33
CA ALA A 645 -26.06 -6.34 0.88
C ALA A 645 -26.86 -5.31 1.71
N ASN A 646 -28.19 -5.48 1.78
CA ASN A 646 -29.06 -4.61 2.58
C ASN A 646 -28.82 -4.78 4.08
#